data_AF-A0A8R1XT91-F1
#
_entry.id   AF-A0A8R1XT91-F1
#
_cell.length_a   1.000
_cell.length_b   1.000
_cell.length_c   1.000
_cell.angle_alpha   90.00
_cell.angle_beta   90.00
_cell.angle_gamma   90.00
#
_symmetry.space_group_name_H-M   'P 1'
#
loop_
_entity.id
_entity.type
_entity.pdbx_description
1 polymer ?
#
loop_
_entity_poly.entity_id
_entity_poly.type
_entity_poly.pdbx_seq_one_letter_code
_entity_poly.pdbx_strand_id
1 'polypeptide(L)'
;MSARGVNIILNNSNDSSNPIKKKVESLVSQKLHIDQDFLKMINFVAPMVNEIDIHVERRLKYELEERKIKANRDYMKAFGLINDRVHDFADKVRQLNNICQDMANKIQSSKAKTQDLLARTAALQNEKKTLEKKQVAIDDFLSRYSLSLEEEAALKGSETDGIVDTNFFTALQRVKQIHADSKQLLRSSGEHLAALEIMEEMANKLEEAYEVLYRSIQRECRLLNVEFLELKGVLVQSIAALEDREVLFKYALDEYTTARRNHVVRAYIDALTRGGAGGTPKPIELLSHDPLRYVGDMLAWIHQAMATERELLQALLKLCSANVLKENSIGIQSQISEALCRPFKGLSLSIIIIRCGLKLISLLLLSVYDQVRVEQALTTETNCTVLYRLSCLFTFYLETMASSLNSDSMLIQTFTELKELTLNLFFSGLHSLVQKLVGKIDTPDYDLLPVSAFHQILMLLKDVLESHDGAMAAVTDKKENFEKIFTTVLDPLNQAVQLSATQLHSPIDIAVYTLNCLSVVNAAIVLYQFTDSRLEMIKAQIDANIDVLVSEQATFIITQTGLIELYRKAAAHQPSQGALSEIIGMEPSRISSTLFSFDSFLANPDKYNNLPFYKCNLLAYCARYADELSFRDVVRERTTENVVAAYGIIYNKVVDPSNKYPQLSIKTVEQFLNLYGIIPGPRITEDMDIEMRRISFTYFVKEDHNRSILGIQFFGKYIGVHEKKNIWSQEAKRRGNTVVLTQNNYGVYLLAYQLFNSRNIPPVTLIVIIFQMAIFLDYFPALGQHRTEAMCLLPSRVLYRSEWLRMLASTVMHADDMHLYFNMISLLWKGRRLEPRLGSKYFLLLLIIFALATSSTMVGLSYLADEIFTLGGSFMNQCVVGFSGVLFALKVLHTTYFPYSDHNLFGWLPIPSQYACWAELFLLQMLTPNASFIGHLSGIIVGLTYTMGPLKTVVDVLENIISLLFGGIPESSSQTRSRTWSNNRNWFTNWGFGSRYGAPHERPSYGWRNERRSFDEYTGGMSEEEQMWRATQRSLYENS
;
A
#
# COMPACT_ATOMS: atom_id res chain seq x y z
N MET A 1 -78.71 90.95 103.18
CA MET A 1 -78.31 92.36 103.38
C MET A 1 -78.99 93.18 102.28
N SER A 2 -79.70 94.29 102.51
CA SER A 2 -79.90 95.11 103.73
C SER A 2 -81.42 95.41 103.95
N ALA A 3 -81.82 96.04 105.07
CA ALA A 3 -83.24 96.29 105.43
C ALA A 3 -83.46 97.54 106.35
N ARG A 4 -84.67 98.13 106.34
CA ARG A 4 -85.23 99.22 107.21
C ARG A 4 -86.78 99.36 107.02
N GLY A 5 -87.54 100.10 107.86
CA GLY A 5 -89.03 100.25 107.78
C GLY A 5 -89.69 101.28 108.76
N VAL A 6 -91.01 101.15 109.07
CA VAL A 6 -91.89 101.92 110.05
C VAL A 6 -92.47 103.29 109.51
N ASN A 7 -93.67 103.87 109.80
CA ASN A 7 -94.77 103.74 110.83
C ASN A 7 -96.23 104.07 110.30
N ILE A 8 -97.29 104.11 111.19
CA ILE A 8 -98.72 104.52 110.93
C ILE A 8 -99.33 105.38 112.10
N ILE A 9 -100.37 106.21 111.88
CA ILE A 9 -101.19 106.96 112.89
C ILE A 9 -102.72 106.99 112.51
N LEU A 10 -103.65 107.14 113.48
CA LEU A 10 -105.13 107.22 113.32
C LEU A 10 -105.80 108.25 114.29
N ASN A 11 -107.11 108.58 114.13
CA ASN A 11 -107.88 109.41 115.09
C ASN A 11 -109.44 109.18 115.07
N ASN A 12 -110.20 109.74 116.04
CA ASN A 12 -111.54 109.30 116.52
C ASN A 12 -112.81 110.09 116.07
N SER A 13 -113.99 109.43 116.06
CA SER A 13 -115.29 109.98 116.55
C SER A 13 -116.40 108.91 116.78
N ASN A 14 -117.43 109.23 117.57
CA ASN A 14 -118.44 108.33 118.17
C ASN A 14 -119.50 107.71 117.23
N ASP A 15 -119.90 106.44 117.50
CA ASP A 15 -121.31 105.99 117.59
C ASP A 15 -121.41 104.60 118.29
N SER A 16 -122.58 104.24 118.83
CA SER A 16 -122.81 103.11 119.76
C SER A 16 -124.15 102.37 119.59
N SER A 17 -124.19 101.34 118.74
CA SER A 17 -125.37 100.44 118.62
C SER A 17 -125.11 99.02 118.07
N ASN A 18 -124.14 98.83 117.18
CA ASN A 18 -124.10 97.65 116.31
C ASN A 18 -123.35 96.43 116.90
N PRO A 19 -123.95 95.22 116.98
CA PRO A 19 -123.31 94.01 117.50
C PRO A 19 -122.12 93.50 116.65
N ILE A 20 -122.02 93.90 115.37
CA ILE A 20 -120.84 93.62 114.54
C ILE A 20 -119.60 94.32 115.11
N LYS A 21 -119.74 95.52 115.68
CA LYS A 21 -118.62 96.29 116.26
C LYS A 21 -117.97 95.51 117.42
N LYS A 22 -118.77 94.96 118.35
CA LYS A 22 -118.26 94.06 119.41
C LYS A 22 -117.61 92.77 118.86
N LYS A 23 -118.07 92.24 117.73
CA LYS A 23 -117.44 91.06 117.09
C LYS A 23 -116.11 91.40 116.42
N VAL A 24 -116.00 92.59 115.82
CA VAL A 24 -114.75 93.11 115.25
C VAL A 24 -113.77 93.47 116.37
N GLU A 25 -114.19 94.17 117.41
CA GLU A 25 -113.37 94.49 118.59
C GLU A 25 -112.87 93.21 119.29
N SER A 26 -113.71 92.17 119.39
CA SER A 26 -113.32 90.84 119.88
C SER A 26 -112.28 90.15 118.98
N LEU A 27 -112.47 90.13 117.66
CA LEU A 27 -111.51 89.53 116.72
C LEU A 27 -110.18 90.30 116.64
N VAL A 28 -110.23 91.63 116.71
CA VAL A 28 -109.06 92.52 116.74
C VAL A 28 -108.27 92.29 118.04
N SER A 29 -108.93 92.28 119.20
CA SER A 29 -108.28 92.02 120.48
C SER A 29 -107.74 90.60 120.64
N GLN A 30 -108.35 89.59 120.01
CA GLN A 30 -107.87 88.20 120.05
C GLN A 30 -106.74 87.87 119.07
N LYS A 31 -106.47 88.70 118.03
CA LYS A 31 -105.47 88.37 116.98
C LYS A 31 -104.31 89.36 116.80
N LEU A 32 -104.35 90.56 117.39
CA LEU A 32 -103.36 91.62 117.12
C LEU A 32 -101.89 91.26 117.43
N HIS A 33 -101.67 90.31 118.35
CA HIS A 33 -100.34 90.01 118.89
C HIS A 33 -99.64 88.76 118.33
N ILE A 34 -100.31 87.98 117.47
CA ILE A 34 -99.82 86.63 117.09
C ILE A 34 -99.57 86.49 115.59
N ASP A 35 -100.29 87.23 114.74
CA ASP A 35 -100.29 86.99 113.29
C ASP A 35 -99.67 88.16 112.51
N GLN A 36 -98.41 87.99 112.11
CA GLN A 36 -97.69 88.98 111.29
C GLN A 36 -98.17 89.01 109.83
N ASP A 37 -98.81 87.94 109.35
CA ASP A 37 -99.37 87.87 107.99
C ASP A 37 -100.78 88.48 107.94
N PHE A 38 -101.53 88.47 109.04
CA PHE A 38 -102.76 89.25 109.20
C PHE A 38 -102.51 90.77 109.11
N LEU A 39 -101.39 91.26 109.68
CA LEU A 39 -100.95 92.65 109.48
C LEU A 39 -100.56 92.96 108.03
N LYS A 40 -99.94 92.01 107.31
CA LYS A 40 -99.66 92.17 105.86
C LYS A 40 -100.95 92.15 105.04
N MET A 41 -101.88 91.27 105.37
CA MET A 41 -103.20 91.18 104.74
C MET A 41 -103.99 92.47 104.92
N ILE A 42 -104.06 93.02 106.14
CA ILE A 42 -104.75 94.30 106.39
C ILE A 42 -104.08 95.45 105.64
N ASN A 43 -102.75 95.55 105.62
CA ASN A 43 -102.07 96.59 104.82
C ASN A 43 -102.25 96.42 103.30
N PHE A 44 -102.48 95.20 102.81
CA PHE A 44 -102.77 94.92 101.40
C PHE A 44 -104.23 95.23 101.03
N VAL A 45 -105.18 95.00 101.95
CA VAL A 45 -106.63 95.10 101.76
C VAL A 45 -107.19 96.48 102.12
N ALA A 46 -106.63 97.18 103.11
CA ALA A 46 -107.14 98.50 103.55
C ALA A 46 -107.23 99.56 102.44
N PRO A 47 -106.28 99.65 101.47
CA PRO A 47 -106.39 100.59 100.34
C PRO A 47 -107.47 100.23 99.30
N MET A 48 -108.13 99.06 99.44
CA MET A 48 -109.14 98.55 98.50
C MET A 48 -110.59 98.76 98.98
N VAL A 49 -110.80 99.33 100.17
CA VAL A 49 -112.13 99.51 100.79
C VAL A 49 -112.38 100.99 101.10
N ASN A 50 -112.64 101.78 100.06
CA ASN A 50 -112.86 103.23 100.18
C ASN A 50 -114.32 103.60 100.54
N GLU A 51 -115.28 102.73 100.23
CA GLU A 51 -116.72 102.90 100.54
C GLU A 51 -117.31 101.55 100.95
N ILE A 52 -118.28 101.54 101.86
CA ILE A 52 -118.96 100.32 102.34
C ILE A 52 -120.37 100.26 101.74
N ASP A 53 -120.49 99.65 100.56
CA ASP A 53 -121.73 99.39 99.84
C ASP A 53 -122.10 97.89 99.80
N ILE A 54 -123.17 97.54 99.07
CA ILE A 54 -123.63 96.15 98.87
C ILE A 54 -122.76 95.39 97.84
N HIS A 55 -121.64 95.96 97.40
CA HIS A 55 -120.79 95.46 96.30
C HIS A 55 -119.31 95.34 96.68
N VAL A 56 -118.89 95.75 97.88
CA VAL A 56 -117.52 95.68 98.42
C VAL A 56 -116.86 94.32 98.16
N GLU A 57 -117.51 93.22 98.51
CA GLU A 57 -116.96 91.86 98.33
C GLU A 57 -116.58 91.59 96.87
N ARG A 58 -117.46 91.99 95.94
CA ARG A 58 -117.28 91.79 94.50
C ARG A 58 -116.20 92.71 93.93
N ARG A 59 -116.10 93.94 94.43
CA ARG A 59 -115.07 94.95 94.09
C ARG A 59 -113.69 94.47 94.56
N LEU A 60 -113.59 94.07 95.82
CA LEU A 60 -112.36 93.58 96.46
C LEU A 60 -111.81 92.32 95.74
N LYS A 61 -112.70 91.37 95.42
CA LYS A 61 -112.33 90.14 94.71
C LYS A 61 -111.75 90.43 93.32
N TYR A 62 -112.29 91.42 92.60
CA TYR A 62 -111.79 91.82 91.29
C TYR A 62 -110.37 92.43 91.37
N GLU A 63 -110.12 93.36 92.30
CA GLU A 63 -108.76 93.93 92.49
C GLU A 63 -107.73 92.87 92.93
N LEU A 64 -108.13 91.92 93.78
CA LEU A 64 -107.29 90.79 94.18
C LEU A 64 -106.92 89.89 92.99
N GLU A 65 -107.88 89.59 92.10
CA GLU A 65 -107.63 88.81 90.90
C GLU A 65 -106.76 89.57 89.88
N GLU A 66 -106.98 90.88 89.69
CA GLU A 66 -106.15 91.70 88.78
C GLU A 66 -104.69 91.79 89.26
N ARG A 67 -104.45 92.09 90.55
CA ARG A 67 -103.09 92.14 91.10
C ARG A 67 -102.38 90.79 91.02
N LYS A 68 -103.10 89.68 91.20
CA LYS A 68 -102.59 88.32 91.01
C LYS A 68 -102.19 88.04 89.55
N ILE A 69 -103.00 88.46 88.59
CA ILE A 69 -102.67 88.35 87.15
C ILE A 69 -101.43 89.17 86.80
N LYS A 70 -101.29 90.37 87.36
CA LYS A 70 -100.11 91.23 87.14
C LYS A 70 -98.82 90.59 87.66
N ALA A 71 -98.82 90.11 88.91
CA ALA A 71 -97.66 89.43 89.50
C ALA A 71 -97.24 88.18 88.69
N ASN A 72 -98.20 87.39 88.21
CA ASN A 72 -97.91 86.23 87.36
C ASN A 72 -97.30 86.61 86.00
N ARG A 73 -97.68 87.75 85.40
CA ARG A 73 -97.07 88.25 84.14
C ARG A 73 -95.61 88.65 84.33
N ASP A 74 -95.29 89.32 85.43
CA ASP A 74 -93.92 89.76 85.71
C ASP A 74 -93.01 88.58 86.04
N TYR A 75 -93.52 87.56 86.75
CA TYR A 75 -92.81 86.29 86.98
C TYR A 75 -92.57 85.53 85.67
N MET A 76 -93.56 85.47 84.77
CA MET A 76 -93.44 84.87 83.43
C MET A 76 -92.32 85.54 82.61
N LYS A 77 -92.22 86.88 82.62
CA LYS A 77 -91.15 87.62 81.93
C LYS A 77 -89.76 87.30 82.50
N ALA A 78 -89.63 87.26 83.82
CA ALA A 78 -88.36 86.94 84.47
C ALA A 78 -87.91 85.50 84.17
N PHE A 79 -88.84 84.55 84.15
CA PHE A 79 -88.55 83.14 83.86
C PHE A 79 -88.18 82.90 82.39
N GLY A 80 -88.80 83.61 81.44
CA GLY A 80 -88.46 83.53 80.02
C GLY A 80 -86.98 83.83 79.74
N LEU A 81 -86.45 84.92 80.28
CA LEU A 81 -85.03 85.31 80.13
C LEU A 81 -84.04 84.26 80.68
N ILE A 82 -84.46 83.44 81.65
CA ILE A 82 -83.67 82.33 82.18
C ILE A 82 -83.74 81.13 81.23
N ASN A 83 -84.95 80.80 80.75
CA ASN A 83 -85.18 79.71 79.80
C ASN A 83 -84.38 79.89 78.50
N ASP A 84 -84.35 81.10 77.95
CA ASP A 84 -83.62 81.43 76.72
C ASP A 84 -82.10 81.18 76.88
N ARG A 85 -81.52 81.55 78.03
CA ARG A 85 -80.10 81.28 78.34
C ARG A 85 -79.79 79.80 78.55
N VAL A 86 -80.73 79.03 79.10
CA VAL A 86 -80.59 77.57 79.23
C VAL A 86 -80.63 76.89 77.86
N HIS A 87 -81.48 77.36 76.94
CA HIS A 87 -81.53 76.86 75.56
C HIS A 87 -80.22 77.14 74.79
N ASP A 88 -79.73 78.38 74.81
CA ASP A 88 -78.47 78.77 74.14
C ASP A 88 -77.26 77.95 74.65
N PHE A 89 -77.21 77.65 75.95
CA PHE A 89 -76.21 76.74 76.51
C PHE A 89 -76.38 75.29 76.03
N ALA A 90 -77.61 74.76 76.03
CA ALA A 90 -77.91 73.40 75.59
C ALA A 90 -77.61 73.17 74.10
N ASP A 91 -77.81 74.19 73.26
CA ASP A 91 -77.50 74.15 71.83
C ASP A 91 -75.97 74.12 71.59
N LYS A 92 -75.20 74.90 72.36
CA LYS A 92 -73.72 74.89 72.33
C LYS A 92 -73.13 73.54 72.76
N VAL A 93 -73.69 72.92 73.79
CA VAL A 93 -73.30 71.55 74.22
C VAL A 93 -73.58 70.53 73.11
N ARG A 94 -74.72 70.64 72.40
CA ARG A 94 -75.05 69.77 71.25
C ARG A 94 -74.07 69.95 70.08
N GLN A 95 -73.66 71.17 69.76
CA GLN A 95 -72.65 71.41 68.71
C GLN A 95 -71.30 70.75 69.06
N LEU A 96 -70.83 70.87 70.30
CA LEU A 96 -69.58 70.25 70.74
C LEU A 96 -69.61 68.72 70.61
N ASN A 97 -70.71 68.08 71.05
CA ASN A 97 -70.87 66.64 70.92
C ASN A 97 -70.78 66.15 69.46
N ASN A 98 -71.42 66.87 68.53
CA ASN A 98 -71.41 66.53 67.11
C ASN A 98 -69.99 66.59 66.52
N ILE A 99 -69.20 67.61 66.88
CA ILE A 99 -67.81 67.75 66.43
C ILE A 99 -66.93 66.60 66.95
N CYS A 100 -67.09 66.21 68.20
CA CYS A 100 -66.35 65.09 68.81
C CYS A 100 -66.68 63.75 68.13
N GLN A 101 -67.95 63.48 67.83
CA GLN A 101 -68.37 62.27 67.11
C GLN A 101 -67.81 62.22 65.68
N ASP A 102 -67.86 63.34 64.95
CA ASP A 102 -67.36 63.42 63.57
C ASP A 102 -65.84 63.20 63.47
N MET A 103 -65.08 63.67 64.48
CA MET A 103 -63.63 63.42 64.57
C MET A 103 -63.31 61.96 64.88
N ALA A 104 -64.04 61.33 65.80
CA ALA A 104 -63.88 59.89 66.11
C ALA A 104 -64.14 59.00 64.88
N ASN A 105 -65.21 59.30 64.14
CA ASN A 105 -65.57 58.60 62.90
C ASN A 105 -64.46 58.67 61.84
N LYS A 106 -63.83 59.84 61.67
CA LYS A 106 -62.71 60.06 60.73
C LYS A 106 -61.47 59.24 61.10
N ILE A 107 -61.09 59.21 62.39
CA ILE A 107 -59.95 58.41 62.88
C ILE A 107 -60.21 56.91 62.66
N GLN A 108 -61.41 56.42 63.00
CA GLN A 108 -61.74 55.00 62.87
C GLN A 108 -61.82 54.57 61.40
N SER A 109 -62.32 55.42 60.50
CA SER A 109 -62.29 55.19 59.05
C SER A 109 -60.85 55.13 58.49
N SER A 110 -59.97 56.03 58.92
CA SER A 110 -58.55 56.02 58.52
C SER A 110 -57.83 54.74 58.99
N LYS A 111 -58.02 54.33 60.25
CA LYS A 111 -57.44 53.09 60.78
C LYS A 111 -57.90 51.86 60.01
N ALA A 112 -59.20 51.75 59.73
CA ALA A 112 -59.76 50.64 58.95
C ALA A 112 -59.17 50.55 57.53
N LYS A 113 -59.03 51.68 56.83
CA LYS A 113 -58.43 51.74 55.49
C LYS A 113 -56.94 51.35 55.46
N THR A 114 -56.21 51.53 56.56
CA THR A 114 -54.76 51.30 56.62
C THR A 114 -54.41 49.86 57.00
N GLN A 115 -55.27 49.17 57.75
CA GLN A 115 -54.99 47.81 58.27
C GLN A 115 -54.87 46.75 57.17
N ASP A 116 -55.72 46.79 56.14
CA ASP A 116 -55.66 45.89 54.98
C ASP A 116 -54.34 46.08 54.19
N LEU A 117 -53.93 47.32 53.97
CA LEU A 117 -52.69 47.66 53.26
C LEU A 117 -51.45 47.13 53.99
N LEU A 118 -51.40 47.25 55.33
CA LEU A 118 -50.31 46.67 56.14
C LEU A 118 -50.30 45.13 56.09
N ALA A 119 -51.47 44.48 56.17
CA ALA A 119 -51.56 43.02 56.10
C ALA A 119 -51.07 42.47 54.74
N ARG A 120 -51.49 43.09 53.64
CA ARG A 120 -51.00 42.75 52.28
C ARG A 120 -49.49 42.97 52.14
N THR A 121 -48.97 44.07 52.68
CA THR A 121 -47.53 44.37 52.64
C THR A 121 -46.69 43.29 53.34
N ALA A 122 -47.13 42.81 54.50
CA ALA A 122 -46.43 41.74 55.24
C ALA A 122 -46.48 40.39 54.51
N ALA A 123 -47.60 40.05 53.87
CA ALA A 123 -47.72 38.84 53.06
C ALA A 123 -46.73 38.86 51.87
N LEU A 124 -46.71 39.95 51.10
CA LEU A 124 -45.83 40.12 49.94
C LEU A 124 -44.33 40.07 50.30
N GLN A 125 -43.94 40.52 51.51
CA GLN A 125 -42.55 40.40 51.98
C GLN A 125 -42.12 38.95 52.25
N ASN A 126 -43.00 38.12 52.82
CA ASN A 126 -42.70 36.70 53.05
C ASN A 126 -42.71 35.89 51.75
N GLU A 127 -43.61 36.23 50.82
CA GLU A 127 -43.62 35.65 49.47
C GLU A 127 -42.33 35.99 48.73
N LYS A 128 -41.94 37.27 48.67
CA LYS A 128 -40.65 37.72 48.11
C LYS A 128 -39.47 36.93 48.67
N LYS A 129 -39.35 36.82 50.00
CA LYS A 129 -38.24 36.08 50.65
C LYS A 129 -38.21 34.58 50.32
N THR A 130 -39.37 34.01 49.99
CA THR A 130 -39.48 32.61 49.55
C THR A 130 -39.09 32.45 48.08
N LEU A 131 -39.46 33.42 47.24
CA LEU A 131 -39.04 33.48 45.83
C LEU A 131 -37.53 33.72 45.70
N GLU A 132 -36.93 34.64 46.47
CA GLU A 132 -35.48 34.89 46.50
C GLU A 132 -34.68 33.61 46.82
N LYS A 133 -35.16 32.77 47.76
CA LYS A 133 -34.52 31.47 48.06
C LYS A 133 -34.65 30.46 46.92
N LYS A 134 -35.79 30.42 46.25
CA LYS A 134 -36.00 29.54 45.08
C LYS A 134 -35.13 29.98 43.90
N GLN A 135 -35.03 31.30 43.67
CA GLN A 135 -34.16 31.88 42.67
C GLN A 135 -32.72 31.43 42.88
N VAL A 136 -32.12 31.63 44.06
CA VAL A 136 -30.72 31.22 44.32
C VAL A 136 -30.49 29.72 44.09
N ALA A 137 -31.46 28.86 44.42
CA ALA A 137 -31.34 27.40 44.16
C ALA A 137 -31.49 27.03 42.68
N ILE A 138 -32.29 27.79 41.92
CA ILE A 138 -32.42 27.63 40.46
C ILE A 138 -31.17 28.17 39.75
N ASP A 139 -30.65 29.32 40.19
CA ASP A 139 -29.44 29.94 39.64
C ASP A 139 -28.20 29.02 39.83
N ASP A 140 -28.06 28.38 41.00
CA ASP A 140 -27.01 27.37 41.27
C ASP A 140 -27.17 26.14 40.36
N PHE A 141 -28.36 25.56 40.29
CA PHE A 141 -28.65 24.39 39.45
C PHE A 141 -28.40 24.67 37.96
N LEU A 142 -28.87 25.81 37.44
CA LEU A 142 -28.63 26.24 36.07
C LEU A 142 -27.13 26.47 35.84
N SER A 143 -26.44 27.20 36.71
CA SER A 143 -24.99 27.44 36.56
C SER A 143 -24.17 26.14 36.49
N ARG A 144 -24.65 25.06 37.11
CA ARG A 144 -24.01 23.74 37.07
C ARG A 144 -24.41 22.90 35.85
N TYR A 145 -25.69 22.90 35.45
CA TYR A 145 -26.25 21.95 34.48
C TYR A 145 -26.64 22.53 33.12
N SER A 146 -26.69 23.85 32.94
CA SER A 146 -26.76 24.49 31.62
C SER A 146 -25.39 25.04 31.20
N LEU A 147 -25.26 25.31 29.89
CA LEU A 147 -24.13 26.07 29.34
C LEU A 147 -24.42 27.57 29.44
N SER A 148 -23.37 28.38 29.53
CA SER A 148 -23.48 29.83 29.30
C SER A 148 -23.57 30.15 27.81
N LEU A 149 -24.10 31.33 27.47
CA LEU A 149 -24.18 31.80 26.09
C LEU A 149 -22.79 31.95 25.43
N GLU A 150 -21.74 32.17 26.22
CA GLU A 150 -20.35 32.24 25.75
C GLU A 150 -19.80 30.83 25.43
N GLU A 151 -20.11 29.82 26.25
CA GLU A 151 -19.77 28.42 25.98
C GLU A 151 -20.54 27.88 24.76
N GLU A 152 -21.85 28.19 24.63
CA GLU A 152 -22.63 27.83 23.43
C GLU A 152 -22.13 28.52 22.15
N ALA A 153 -21.64 29.75 22.25
CA ALA A 153 -21.02 30.44 21.12
C ALA A 153 -19.68 29.78 20.75
N ALA A 154 -18.84 29.47 21.74
CA ALA A 154 -17.56 28.81 21.53
C ALA A 154 -17.72 27.44 20.84
N LEU A 155 -18.71 26.63 21.22
CA LEU A 155 -18.97 25.31 20.61
C LEU A 155 -19.33 25.36 19.11
N LYS A 156 -19.78 26.51 18.58
CA LYS A 156 -20.08 26.68 17.16
C LYS A 156 -18.82 26.93 16.31
N GLY A 157 -17.70 27.27 16.95
CA GLY A 157 -16.45 27.67 16.30
C GLY A 157 -16.53 29.05 15.64
N SER A 158 -15.46 29.48 14.99
CA SER A 158 -15.44 30.75 14.26
C SER A 158 -16.42 30.75 13.06
N GLU A 159 -17.37 31.68 13.04
CA GLU A 159 -18.33 31.83 11.93
C GLU A 159 -17.67 32.15 10.58
N THR A 160 -16.52 32.83 10.57
CA THR A 160 -15.82 33.21 9.33
C THR A 160 -15.05 32.04 8.72
N ASP A 161 -14.26 31.35 9.53
CA ASP A 161 -13.23 30.43 9.04
C ASP A 161 -13.48 28.97 9.44
N GLY A 162 -14.47 28.70 10.30
CA GLY A 162 -14.75 27.38 10.86
C GLY A 162 -13.58 26.77 11.63
N ILE A 163 -12.71 27.63 12.17
CA ILE A 163 -11.55 27.27 12.98
C ILE A 163 -11.98 27.16 14.45
N VAL A 164 -11.49 26.11 15.10
CA VAL A 164 -11.59 25.84 16.53
C VAL A 164 -10.50 26.60 17.31
N ASP A 165 -10.82 27.11 18.50
CA ASP A 165 -9.89 27.82 19.37
C ASP A 165 -9.81 27.21 20.78
N THR A 166 -9.07 27.83 21.70
CA THR A 166 -8.93 27.36 23.08
C THR A 166 -10.23 27.47 23.89
N ASN A 167 -11.14 28.38 23.51
CA ASN A 167 -12.45 28.53 24.16
C ASN A 167 -13.36 27.36 23.78
N PHE A 168 -13.38 26.94 22.52
CA PHE A 168 -14.08 25.73 22.06
C PHE A 168 -13.65 24.50 22.87
N PHE A 169 -12.35 24.27 23.09
CA PHE A 169 -11.89 23.11 23.88
C PHE A 169 -12.33 23.20 25.35
N THR A 170 -12.35 24.41 25.91
CA THR A 170 -12.82 24.67 27.28
C THR A 170 -14.32 24.38 27.40
N ALA A 171 -15.13 24.86 26.44
CA ALA A 171 -16.55 24.60 26.37
C ALA A 171 -16.86 23.12 26.09
N LEU A 172 -16.13 22.44 25.19
CA LEU A 172 -16.26 21.00 24.94
C LEU A 172 -16.01 20.19 26.22
N GLN A 173 -14.99 20.57 27.00
CA GLN A 173 -14.73 19.94 28.30
C GLN A 173 -15.83 20.26 29.32
N ARG A 174 -16.46 21.44 29.28
CA ARG A 174 -17.67 21.76 30.05
C ARG A 174 -18.82 20.82 29.68
N VAL A 175 -19.14 20.63 28.38
CA VAL A 175 -20.21 19.69 27.95
C VAL A 175 -19.91 18.26 28.44
N LYS A 176 -18.66 17.79 28.27
CA LYS A 176 -18.22 16.48 28.79
C LYS A 176 -18.44 16.37 30.31
N GLN A 177 -18.17 17.44 31.06
CA GLN A 177 -18.39 17.48 32.51
C GLN A 177 -19.89 17.50 32.88
N ILE A 178 -20.74 18.30 32.22
CA ILE A 178 -22.18 18.32 32.50
C ILE A 178 -22.81 16.94 32.19
N HIS A 179 -22.43 16.32 31.08
CA HIS A 179 -22.88 14.97 30.71
C HIS A 179 -22.39 13.89 31.71
N ALA A 180 -21.24 14.08 32.35
CA ALA A 180 -20.77 13.21 33.43
C ALA A 180 -21.52 13.47 34.76
N ASP A 181 -21.74 14.73 35.11
CA ASP A 181 -22.47 15.17 36.30
C ASP A 181 -23.95 14.79 36.25
N SER A 182 -24.62 14.86 35.09
CA SER A 182 -26.02 14.43 34.93
C SER A 182 -26.16 12.91 35.04
N LYS A 183 -25.21 12.15 34.50
CA LYS A 183 -25.08 10.71 34.69
C LYS A 183 -24.77 10.32 36.14
N GLN A 184 -24.18 11.21 36.95
CA GLN A 184 -24.07 11.05 38.40
C GLN A 184 -25.38 11.43 39.11
N LEU A 185 -26.01 12.54 38.73
CA LEU A 185 -27.30 13.01 39.27
C LEU A 185 -28.37 11.92 39.16
N LEU A 186 -28.48 11.30 37.98
CA LEU A 186 -29.38 10.18 37.68
C LEU A 186 -29.14 8.92 38.55
N ARG A 187 -27.98 8.80 39.20
CA ARG A 187 -27.66 7.74 40.17
C ARG A 187 -27.94 8.14 41.63
N SER A 188 -27.90 9.44 41.95
CA SER A 188 -28.05 9.94 43.33
C SER A 188 -29.46 10.43 43.68
N SER A 189 -30.21 10.94 42.71
CA SER A 189 -31.56 11.46 42.87
C SER A 189 -32.51 10.76 41.90
N GLY A 190 -33.65 10.27 42.41
CA GLY A 190 -34.70 9.61 41.62
C GLY A 190 -35.48 10.55 40.67
N GLU A 191 -35.03 11.79 40.50
CA GLU A 191 -35.57 12.77 39.55
C GLU A 191 -35.07 12.46 38.14
N HIS A 192 -35.46 11.29 37.63
CA HIS A 192 -34.92 10.73 36.39
C HIS A 192 -35.16 11.60 35.16
N LEU A 193 -36.28 12.33 35.07
CA LEU A 193 -36.66 13.05 33.85
C LEU A 193 -35.69 14.20 33.53
N ALA A 194 -35.52 15.17 34.42
CA ALA A 194 -34.62 16.31 34.18
C ALA A 194 -33.15 15.87 33.99
N ALA A 195 -32.72 14.84 34.72
CA ALA A 195 -31.37 14.28 34.57
C ALA A 195 -31.17 13.54 33.23
N LEU A 196 -32.22 12.93 32.66
CA LEU A 196 -32.22 12.38 31.30
C LEU A 196 -32.23 13.49 30.25
N GLU A 197 -33.12 14.48 30.38
CA GLU A 197 -33.25 15.62 29.44
C GLU A 197 -31.93 16.38 29.30
N ILE A 198 -31.27 16.73 30.42
CA ILE A 198 -29.95 17.38 30.42
C ILE A 198 -28.87 16.45 29.82
N MET A 199 -28.92 15.14 30.08
CA MET A 199 -27.95 14.20 29.50
C MET A 199 -28.13 14.05 27.98
N GLU A 200 -29.37 14.05 27.49
CA GLU A 200 -29.71 13.99 26.06
C GLU A 200 -29.33 15.30 25.35
N GLU A 201 -29.65 16.45 25.95
CA GLU A 201 -29.23 17.76 25.43
C GLU A 201 -27.70 17.86 25.32
N MET A 202 -26.96 17.51 26.38
CA MET A 202 -25.51 17.53 26.36
C MET A 202 -24.92 16.47 25.41
N ALA A 203 -25.57 15.32 25.21
CA ALA A 203 -25.16 14.35 24.19
C ALA A 203 -25.30 14.93 22.77
N ASN A 204 -26.42 15.57 22.47
CA ASN A 204 -26.64 16.29 21.21
C ASN A 204 -25.60 17.41 21.01
N LYS A 205 -25.27 18.19 22.07
CA LYS A 205 -24.20 19.20 22.01
C LYS A 205 -22.80 18.62 21.84
N LEU A 206 -22.51 17.44 22.36
CA LEU A 206 -21.26 16.74 22.05
C LEU A 206 -21.20 16.34 20.56
N GLU A 207 -22.31 15.89 19.97
CA GLU A 207 -22.33 15.48 18.56
C GLU A 207 -22.26 16.69 17.59
N GLU A 208 -22.97 17.78 17.87
CA GLU A 208 -22.79 19.08 17.18
C GLU A 208 -21.32 19.52 17.23
N ALA A 209 -20.71 19.53 18.42
CA ALA A 209 -19.33 19.97 18.62
C ALA A 209 -18.30 19.04 17.95
N TYR A 210 -18.51 17.71 17.99
CA TYR A 210 -17.63 16.77 17.28
C TYR A 210 -17.71 16.94 15.76
N GLU A 211 -18.87 17.33 15.19
CA GLU A 211 -18.95 17.65 13.76
C GLU A 211 -18.19 18.94 13.41
N VAL A 212 -18.33 20.00 14.22
CA VAL A 212 -17.54 21.24 14.08
C VAL A 212 -16.04 20.95 14.17
N LEU A 213 -15.62 20.15 15.15
CA LEU A 213 -14.23 19.76 15.35
C LEU A 213 -13.67 18.98 14.16
N TYR A 214 -14.42 17.98 13.68
CA TYR A 214 -14.02 17.20 12.50
C TYR A 214 -13.94 18.06 11.23
N ARG A 215 -14.89 18.97 11.01
CA ARG A 215 -14.85 19.95 9.91
C ARG A 215 -13.64 20.89 10.02
N SER A 216 -13.24 21.30 11.23
CA SER A 216 -12.01 22.08 11.47
C SER A 216 -10.75 21.26 11.18
N ILE A 217 -10.70 19.99 11.57
CA ILE A 217 -9.58 19.09 11.24
C ILE A 217 -9.48 18.90 9.72
N GLN A 218 -10.58 18.66 9.01
CA GLN A 218 -10.56 18.56 7.54
C GLN A 218 -10.00 19.83 6.87
N ARG A 219 -10.31 21.03 7.40
CA ARG A 219 -9.75 22.30 6.90
C ARG A 219 -8.24 22.37 7.15
N GLU A 220 -7.80 22.17 8.39
CA GLU A 220 -6.39 22.26 8.77
C GLU A 220 -5.54 21.17 8.10
N CYS A 221 -6.00 19.92 8.04
CA CYS A 221 -5.34 18.84 7.31
C CYS A 221 -5.13 19.20 5.83
N ARG A 222 -6.12 19.82 5.17
CA ARG A 222 -5.98 20.27 3.76
C ARG A 222 -4.95 21.39 3.60
N LEU A 223 -4.63 22.17 4.63
CA LEU A 223 -3.54 23.15 4.62
C LEU A 223 -2.15 22.51 4.79
N LEU A 224 -2.04 21.25 5.26
CA LEU A 224 -0.77 20.52 5.40
C LEU A 224 -0.12 20.10 4.05
N ASN A 225 -0.55 20.71 2.94
CA ASN A 225 0.00 20.53 1.59
C ASN A 225 1.24 21.41 1.31
N VAL A 226 1.61 22.32 2.22
CA VAL A 226 2.70 23.32 2.06
C VAL A 226 4.01 22.84 2.68
N GLU A 227 5.15 23.29 2.15
CA GLU A 227 6.52 22.89 2.55
C GLU A 227 6.90 23.27 3.99
N PHE A 228 6.49 24.45 4.46
CA PHE A 228 6.81 24.94 5.80
C PHE A 228 5.75 24.52 6.80
N LEU A 229 5.93 23.34 7.41
CA LEU A 229 4.92 22.70 8.25
C LEU A 229 5.12 22.93 9.75
N GLU A 230 4.68 24.08 10.25
CA GLU A 230 4.43 24.25 11.69
C GLU A 230 3.04 23.67 12.04
N LEU A 231 3.02 22.54 12.77
CA LEU A 231 1.77 21.97 13.27
C LEU A 231 1.18 22.89 14.36
N LYS A 232 0.14 23.65 13.99
CA LYS A 232 -0.66 24.46 14.92
C LYS A 232 -1.07 23.64 16.13
N GLY A 233 -0.84 24.15 17.34
CA GLY A 233 -1.23 23.46 18.59
C GLY A 233 -2.72 23.10 18.66
N VAL A 234 -3.58 23.89 18.03
CA VAL A 234 -5.01 23.60 17.84
C VAL A 234 -5.22 22.23 17.16
N LEU A 235 -4.52 21.91 16.07
CA LEU A 235 -4.73 20.64 15.35
C LEU A 235 -4.33 19.43 16.21
N VAL A 236 -3.24 19.55 16.97
CA VAL A 236 -2.77 18.54 17.93
C VAL A 236 -3.81 18.31 19.04
N GLN A 237 -4.41 19.40 19.54
CA GLN A 237 -5.52 19.34 20.51
C GLN A 237 -6.80 18.75 19.89
N SER A 238 -7.12 19.09 18.63
CA SER A 238 -8.32 18.59 17.94
C SER A 238 -8.28 17.08 17.73
N ILE A 239 -7.14 16.54 17.32
CA ILE A 239 -6.97 15.09 17.10
C ILE A 239 -7.01 14.34 18.43
N ALA A 240 -6.35 14.85 19.49
CA ALA A 240 -6.44 14.25 20.82
C ALA A 240 -7.87 14.30 21.40
N ALA A 241 -8.62 15.39 21.18
CA ALA A 241 -10.00 15.52 21.64
C ALA A 241 -10.98 14.53 20.95
N LEU A 242 -10.59 13.92 19.82
CA LEU A 242 -11.33 12.85 19.15
C LEU A 242 -10.97 11.43 19.62
N GLU A 243 -9.96 11.22 20.47
CA GLU A 243 -9.52 9.86 20.89
C GLU A 243 -10.66 9.06 21.55
N ASP A 244 -11.60 9.73 22.24
CA ASP A 244 -12.85 9.16 22.80
C ASP A 244 -13.84 8.62 21.74
N ARG A 245 -13.64 8.90 20.45
CA ARG A 245 -14.55 8.61 19.33
C ARG A 245 -13.80 7.95 18.18
N GLU A 246 -13.33 6.71 18.40
CA GLU A 246 -12.56 5.84 17.49
C GLU A 246 -12.85 6.04 15.98
N VAL A 247 -14.13 6.03 15.57
CA VAL A 247 -14.54 6.18 14.16
C VAL A 247 -14.15 7.55 13.59
N LEU A 248 -14.42 8.65 14.30
CA LEU A 248 -14.05 10.01 13.88
C LEU A 248 -12.54 10.22 13.97
N PHE A 249 -11.90 9.65 14.99
CA PHE A 249 -10.45 9.67 15.15
C PHE A 249 -9.75 9.01 13.95
N LYS A 250 -10.22 7.84 13.52
CA LYS A 250 -9.70 7.15 12.33
C LYS A 250 -9.87 7.98 11.05
N TYR A 251 -11.06 8.54 10.80
CA TYR A 251 -11.26 9.40 9.63
C TYR A 251 -10.38 10.67 9.66
N ALA A 252 -10.14 11.25 10.83
CA ALA A 252 -9.21 12.37 11.00
C ALA A 252 -7.75 11.99 10.65
N LEU A 253 -7.32 10.78 11.01
CA LEU A 253 -6.01 10.23 10.62
C LEU A 253 -5.95 9.91 9.12
N ASP A 254 -7.02 9.42 8.50
CA ASP A 254 -7.07 9.16 7.05
C ASP A 254 -7.02 10.47 6.22
N GLU A 255 -7.65 11.57 6.70
CA GLU A 255 -7.53 12.92 6.11
C GLU A 255 -6.11 13.49 6.28
N TYR A 256 -5.48 13.37 7.46
CA TYR A 256 -4.07 13.74 7.67
C TYR A 256 -3.15 12.96 6.72
N THR A 257 -3.30 11.64 6.69
CA THR A 257 -2.54 10.71 5.85
C THR A 257 -2.69 11.10 4.38
N THR A 258 -3.90 11.41 3.92
CA THR A 258 -4.17 11.84 2.54
C THR A 258 -3.54 13.20 2.22
N ALA A 259 -3.53 14.15 3.16
CA ALA A 259 -2.87 15.44 2.96
C ALA A 259 -1.34 15.29 2.86
N ARG A 260 -0.69 14.59 3.81
CA ARG A 260 0.75 14.35 3.78
C ARG A 260 1.19 13.52 2.57
N ARG A 261 0.45 12.45 2.24
CA ARG A 261 0.64 11.65 1.00
C ARG A 261 0.66 12.54 -0.25
N ASN A 262 -0.26 13.49 -0.37
CA ASN A 262 -0.29 14.45 -1.49
C ASN A 262 0.85 15.48 -1.45
N HIS A 263 1.25 15.94 -0.27
CA HIS A 263 2.39 16.83 -0.10
C HIS A 263 3.70 16.16 -0.52
N VAL A 264 3.99 14.99 0.05
CA VAL A 264 5.22 14.21 -0.15
C VAL A 264 5.44 13.85 -1.62
N VAL A 265 4.37 13.52 -2.37
CA VAL A 265 4.47 13.31 -3.83
C VAL A 265 4.85 14.59 -4.59
N ARG A 266 4.29 15.76 -4.25
CA ARG A 266 4.68 17.02 -4.89
C ARG A 266 6.12 17.37 -4.56
N ALA A 267 6.50 17.32 -3.28
CA ALA A 267 7.85 17.58 -2.82
C ALA A 267 8.89 16.65 -3.50
N TYR A 268 8.54 15.38 -3.76
CA TYR A 268 9.39 14.47 -4.53
C TYR A 268 9.50 14.89 -6.01
N ILE A 269 8.39 15.22 -6.67
CA ILE A 269 8.40 15.70 -8.06
C ILE A 269 9.19 17.00 -8.19
N ASP A 270 9.07 17.92 -7.23
CA ASP A 270 9.83 19.17 -7.18
C ASP A 270 11.32 18.88 -6.92
N ALA A 271 11.68 17.97 -6.02
CA ALA A 271 13.08 17.55 -5.81
C ALA A 271 13.71 16.88 -7.05
N LEU A 272 12.93 16.09 -7.79
CA LEU A 272 13.36 15.49 -9.07
C LEU A 272 13.58 16.57 -10.15
N THR A 273 12.58 17.44 -10.38
CA THR A 273 12.49 18.30 -11.58
C THR A 273 13.00 19.73 -11.38
N ARG A 274 13.00 20.26 -10.16
CA ARG A 274 13.43 21.63 -9.81
C ARG A 274 14.59 21.68 -8.82
N GLY A 275 14.73 20.67 -7.97
CA GLY A 275 15.68 20.68 -6.85
C GLY A 275 15.18 21.52 -5.68
N GLY A 276 16.09 21.85 -4.76
CA GLY A 276 15.79 22.67 -3.58
C GLY A 276 15.66 24.16 -3.88
N ALA A 277 15.17 24.92 -2.88
CA ALA A 277 15.04 26.38 -2.97
C ALA A 277 16.37 27.03 -3.39
N GLY A 278 16.33 27.86 -4.44
CA GLY A 278 17.53 28.47 -5.04
C GLY A 278 18.30 27.59 -6.04
N GLY A 279 17.81 26.38 -6.36
CA GLY A 279 18.47 25.41 -7.24
C GLY A 279 19.56 24.58 -6.54
N THR A 280 19.54 24.55 -5.21
CA THR A 280 20.47 23.79 -4.36
C THR A 280 19.70 22.99 -3.30
N PRO A 281 19.78 21.65 -3.27
CA PRO A 281 20.42 20.78 -4.27
C PRO A 281 19.82 20.98 -5.68
N LYS A 282 20.60 20.63 -6.70
CA LYS A 282 20.12 20.65 -8.10
C LYS A 282 19.00 19.60 -8.29
N PRO A 283 18.13 19.76 -9.32
CA PRO A 283 17.18 18.70 -9.71
C PRO A 283 17.87 17.34 -9.83
N ILE A 284 17.35 16.33 -9.13
CA ILE A 284 17.93 14.97 -9.15
C ILE A 284 17.90 14.40 -10.59
N GLU A 285 16.93 14.79 -11.41
CA GLU A 285 16.81 14.42 -12.83
C GLU A 285 18.06 14.76 -13.67
N LEU A 286 18.82 15.80 -13.31
CA LEU A 286 20.08 16.15 -14.00
C LEU A 286 21.17 15.07 -13.85
N LEU A 287 21.03 14.19 -12.87
CA LEU A 287 21.95 13.10 -12.58
C LEU A 287 21.58 11.78 -13.28
N SER A 288 20.49 11.75 -14.06
CA SER A 288 19.99 10.57 -14.79
C SER A 288 20.99 9.93 -15.79
N HIS A 289 22.12 10.58 -16.06
CA HIS A 289 23.25 10.05 -16.82
C HIS A 289 24.22 9.17 -15.99
N ASP A 290 24.09 9.18 -14.66
CA ASP A 290 24.78 8.33 -13.70
C ASP A 290 23.72 7.57 -12.89
N PRO A 291 23.31 6.35 -13.33
CA PRO A 291 22.22 5.62 -12.70
C PRO A 291 22.46 5.32 -11.21
N LEU A 292 23.71 5.10 -10.80
CA LEU A 292 24.06 4.80 -9.41
C LEU A 292 23.79 6.02 -8.51
N ARG A 293 24.23 7.20 -8.94
CA ARG A 293 23.99 8.43 -8.19
C ARG A 293 22.54 8.89 -8.28
N TYR A 294 21.91 8.77 -9.44
CA TYR A 294 20.49 9.11 -9.64
C TYR A 294 19.57 8.34 -8.70
N VAL A 295 19.76 7.01 -8.62
CA VAL A 295 19.02 6.15 -7.69
C VAL A 295 19.46 6.39 -6.23
N GLY A 296 20.74 6.67 -5.98
CA GLY A 296 21.24 7.04 -4.65
C GLY A 296 20.56 8.28 -4.08
N ASP A 297 20.54 9.38 -4.83
CA ASP A 297 19.93 10.64 -4.40
C ASP A 297 18.39 10.52 -4.28
N MET A 298 17.73 9.70 -5.11
CA MET A 298 16.32 9.31 -4.94
C MET A 298 16.05 8.56 -3.63
N LEU A 299 16.80 7.49 -3.36
CA LEU A 299 16.59 6.64 -2.17
C LEU A 299 16.94 7.40 -0.88
N ALA A 300 17.99 8.23 -0.91
CA ALA A 300 18.34 9.14 0.17
C ALA A 300 17.20 10.14 0.47
N TRP A 301 16.62 10.76 -0.56
CA TRP A 301 15.47 11.66 -0.40
C TRP A 301 14.27 10.95 0.21
N ILE A 302 13.91 9.76 -0.29
CA ILE A 302 12.79 8.96 0.24
C ILE A 302 13.03 8.60 1.71
N HIS A 303 14.25 8.20 2.08
CA HIS A 303 14.61 7.91 3.47
C HIS A 303 14.49 9.14 4.38
N GLN A 304 14.99 10.31 3.94
CA GLN A 304 14.86 11.56 4.69
C GLN A 304 13.40 12.01 4.83
N ALA A 305 12.60 11.88 3.76
CA ALA A 305 11.17 12.18 3.79
C ALA A 305 10.43 11.28 4.79
N MET A 306 10.68 9.97 4.78
CA MET A 306 10.04 9.05 5.75
C MET A 306 10.45 9.33 7.20
N ALA A 307 11.71 9.68 7.46
CA ALA A 307 12.14 10.13 8.78
C ALA A 307 11.40 11.40 9.23
N THR A 308 11.23 12.36 8.32
CA THR A 308 10.51 13.63 8.57
C THR A 308 9.02 13.38 8.87
N GLU A 309 8.34 12.55 8.08
CA GLU A 309 6.92 12.20 8.32
C GLU A 309 6.72 11.45 9.64
N ARG A 310 7.70 10.66 10.09
CA ARG A 310 7.68 10.01 11.41
C ARG A 310 7.73 11.04 12.54
N GLU A 311 8.59 12.05 12.44
CA GLU A 311 8.71 13.12 13.44
C GLU A 311 7.45 14.01 13.46
N LEU A 312 6.90 14.34 12.29
CA LEU A 312 5.63 15.07 12.17
C LEU A 312 4.46 14.29 12.79
N LEU A 313 4.37 12.98 12.55
CA LEU A 313 3.32 12.14 13.14
C LEU A 313 3.48 11.98 14.66
N GLN A 314 4.71 11.92 15.16
CA GLN A 314 4.99 11.95 16.61
C GLN A 314 4.61 13.29 17.25
N ALA A 315 4.80 14.41 16.54
CA ALA A 315 4.37 15.72 16.99
C ALA A 315 2.83 15.88 16.96
N LEU A 316 2.17 15.34 15.94
CA LEU A 316 0.71 15.35 15.78
C LEU A 316 0.00 14.54 16.88
N LEU A 317 0.52 13.37 17.23
CA LEU A 317 -0.05 12.46 18.23
C LEU A 317 0.51 12.69 19.65
N LYS A 318 1.26 13.77 19.88
CA LYS A 318 1.95 14.06 21.14
C LYS A 318 1.03 14.16 22.37
N LEU A 319 -0.25 14.48 22.17
CA LEU A 319 -1.26 14.58 23.23
C LEU A 319 -2.17 13.33 23.33
N CYS A 320 -2.01 12.36 22.43
CA CYS A 320 -2.76 11.09 22.47
C CYS A 320 -2.09 10.06 23.38
N SER A 321 -2.78 8.96 23.67
CA SER A 321 -2.16 7.86 24.43
C SER A 321 -0.98 7.21 23.71
N ALA A 322 0.00 6.73 24.48
CA ALA A 322 1.24 6.14 23.94
C ALA A 322 1.03 4.80 23.18
N ASN A 323 -0.16 4.19 23.29
CA ASN A 323 -0.55 3.01 22.53
C ASN A 323 -0.99 3.40 21.12
N VAL A 324 -1.85 4.41 20.99
CA VAL A 324 -2.33 4.97 19.72
C VAL A 324 -1.17 5.35 18.79
N LEU A 325 -0.10 5.96 19.32
CA LEU A 325 1.10 6.26 18.55
C LEU A 325 1.82 5.00 18.03
N LYS A 326 1.92 3.93 18.83
CA LYS A 326 2.56 2.67 18.40
C LYS A 326 1.73 1.93 17.35
N GLU A 327 0.43 1.85 17.56
CA GLU A 327 -0.50 1.09 16.72
C GLU A 327 -0.68 1.75 15.34
N ASN A 328 -0.78 3.08 15.27
CA ASN A 328 -1.08 3.79 14.02
C ASN A 328 0.17 4.24 13.24
N SER A 329 1.33 4.42 13.89
CA SER A 329 2.48 5.09 13.24
C SER A 329 3.03 4.34 12.02
N ILE A 330 3.20 3.02 12.10
CA ILE A 330 3.73 2.20 11.00
C ILE A 330 2.71 2.11 9.85
N GLY A 331 1.42 2.02 10.19
CA GLY A 331 0.33 2.01 9.21
C GLY A 331 0.22 3.31 8.42
N ILE A 332 0.27 4.46 9.11
CA ILE A 332 0.23 5.79 8.47
C ILE A 332 1.50 6.03 7.63
N GLN A 333 2.69 5.70 8.13
CA GLN A 333 3.93 5.81 7.35
C GLN A 333 3.88 4.94 6.09
N SER A 334 3.37 3.71 6.19
CA SER A 334 3.14 2.82 5.04
C SER A 334 2.21 3.46 4.01
N GLN A 335 1.07 4.02 4.44
CA GLN A 335 0.12 4.72 3.57
C GLN A 335 0.69 5.99 2.92
N ILE A 336 1.51 6.79 3.62
CA ILE A 336 2.16 7.97 3.03
C ILE A 336 3.20 7.53 1.99
N SER A 337 4.03 6.53 2.32
CA SER A 337 5.07 5.97 1.45
C SER A 337 4.51 5.39 0.14
N GLU A 338 3.29 4.83 0.18
CA GLU A 338 2.60 4.22 -0.96
C GLU A 338 2.55 5.14 -2.19
N ALA A 339 2.39 6.45 -2.01
CA ALA A 339 2.27 7.36 -3.14
C ALA A 339 3.63 7.71 -3.78
N LEU A 340 4.75 7.58 -3.04
CA LEU A 340 6.10 7.64 -3.60
C LEU A 340 6.40 6.45 -4.51
N CYS A 341 5.69 5.32 -4.35
CA CYS A 341 5.78 4.19 -5.27
C CYS A 341 5.22 4.49 -6.67
N ARG A 342 4.37 5.52 -6.85
CA ARG A 342 3.76 5.80 -8.18
C ARG A 342 4.79 6.17 -9.26
N PRO A 343 5.78 7.06 -8.99
CA PRO A 343 6.98 7.24 -9.83
C PRO A 343 7.75 5.97 -10.20
N PHE A 344 7.60 4.87 -9.45
CA PHE A 344 8.21 3.58 -9.79
C PHE A 344 7.22 2.63 -10.47
N LYS A 345 5.93 2.60 -10.09
CA LYS A 345 4.94 1.57 -10.48
C LYS A 345 4.50 1.52 -11.95
N GLY A 346 5.21 2.18 -12.87
CA GLY A 346 5.28 1.71 -14.26
C GLY A 346 5.99 0.35 -14.38
N LEU A 347 6.97 0.11 -13.51
CA LEU A 347 7.92 -1.03 -13.46
C LEU A 347 7.32 -2.37 -13.92
N SER A 348 6.26 -2.84 -13.27
CA SER A 348 5.79 -4.21 -13.44
C SER A 348 5.20 -4.48 -14.82
N LEU A 349 4.86 -3.44 -15.59
CA LEU A 349 4.39 -3.56 -16.97
C LEU A 349 5.54 -3.40 -17.97
N SER A 350 6.43 -2.43 -17.78
CA SER A 350 7.56 -2.16 -18.67
C SER A 350 8.59 -3.29 -18.67
N ILE A 351 8.89 -3.90 -17.52
CA ILE A 351 9.81 -5.05 -17.43
C ILE A 351 9.29 -6.22 -18.28
N ILE A 352 7.99 -6.53 -18.25
CA ILE A 352 7.40 -7.61 -19.05
C ILE A 352 7.53 -7.27 -20.54
N ILE A 353 7.25 -6.03 -20.94
CA ILE A 353 7.27 -5.58 -22.34
C ILE A 353 8.69 -5.60 -22.92
N ILE A 354 9.68 -5.15 -22.15
CA ILE A 354 11.11 -5.16 -22.55
C ILE A 354 11.62 -6.61 -22.62
N ARG A 355 11.32 -7.45 -21.61
CA ARG A 355 11.76 -8.86 -21.54
C ARG A 355 11.08 -9.75 -22.59
N CYS A 356 9.90 -9.37 -23.09
CA CYS A 356 9.24 -9.98 -24.26
C CYS A 356 9.69 -9.40 -25.62
N GLY A 357 10.67 -8.51 -25.67
CA GLY A 357 11.23 -7.97 -26.92
C GLY A 357 10.34 -6.96 -27.65
N LEU A 358 9.27 -6.46 -27.01
CA LEU A 358 8.22 -5.65 -27.62
C LEU A 358 8.62 -4.17 -27.76
N LYS A 359 9.74 -3.89 -28.45
CA LYS A 359 10.29 -2.53 -28.64
C LYS A 359 9.24 -1.52 -29.14
N LEU A 360 8.36 -1.90 -30.07
CA LEU A 360 7.30 -1.01 -30.57
C LEU A 360 6.29 -0.63 -29.47
N ILE A 361 5.94 -1.56 -28.57
CA ILE A 361 5.00 -1.29 -27.47
C ILE A 361 5.67 -0.48 -26.36
N SER A 362 6.99 -0.65 -26.14
CA SER A 362 7.74 0.26 -25.27
C SER A 362 7.66 1.70 -25.79
N LEU A 363 7.92 1.94 -27.09
CA LEU A 363 7.79 3.26 -27.71
C LEU A 363 6.38 3.84 -27.63
N LEU A 364 5.35 3.02 -27.85
CA LEU A 364 3.96 3.48 -27.79
C LEU A 364 3.52 3.85 -26.37
N LEU A 365 3.92 3.10 -25.33
CA LEU A 365 3.56 3.40 -23.94
C LEU A 365 4.45 4.47 -23.30
N LEU A 366 5.75 4.54 -23.64
CA LEU A 366 6.66 5.61 -23.21
C LEU A 366 6.17 7.01 -23.62
N SER A 367 5.36 7.12 -24.68
CA SER A 367 4.77 8.40 -25.09
C SER A 367 3.71 8.95 -24.12
N VAL A 368 3.10 8.10 -23.27
CA VAL A 368 1.86 8.42 -22.55
C VAL A 368 2.09 8.83 -21.08
N TYR A 369 3.20 8.41 -20.46
CA TYR A 369 3.54 8.74 -19.06
C TYR A 369 5.02 9.07 -18.88
N ASP A 370 5.31 10.33 -18.52
CA ASP A 370 6.66 10.89 -18.30
C ASP A 370 7.31 10.44 -16.97
N GLN A 371 7.15 9.16 -16.61
CA GLN A 371 7.48 8.64 -15.27
C GLN A 371 8.27 7.31 -15.27
N VAL A 372 8.69 6.78 -16.41
CA VAL A 372 9.42 5.48 -16.50
C VAL A 372 10.96 5.66 -16.56
N ARG A 373 11.48 6.74 -15.94
CA ARG A 373 12.90 7.13 -16.10
C ARG A 373 13.89 6.28 -15.32
N VAL A 374 13.49 5.72 -14.17
CA VAL A 374 14.33 4.74 -13.44
C VAL A 374 14.40 3.41 -14.21
N GLU A 375 13.23 2.89 -14.62
CA GLU A 375 13.10 1.79 -15.60
C GLU A 375 14.09 1.92 -16.77
N GLN A 376 14.00 3.05 -17.48
CA GLN A 376 14.82 3.33 -18.65
C GLN A 376 16.32 3.45 -18.32
N ALA A 377 16.71 4.11 -17.22
CA ALA A 377 18.11 4.19 -16.81
C ALA A 377 18.68 2.79 -16.48
N LEU A 378 17.95 1.98 -15.70
CA LEU A 378 18.38 0.64 -15.31
C LEU A 378 18.45 -0.34 -16.49
N THR A 379 17.57 -0.21 -17.49
CA THR A 379 17.52 -1.11 -18.66
C THR A 379 18.36 -0.65 -19.85
N THR A 380 18.80 0.62 -19.88
CA THR A 380 19.83 1.10 -20.81
C THR A 380 21.25 0.95 -20.26
N GLU A 381 21.41 0.84 -18.94
CA GLU A 381 22.70 0.55 -18.32
C GLU A 381 23.20 -0.85 -18.70
N THR A 382 24.44 -0.92 -19.16
CA THR A 382 25.12 -2.15 -19.60
C THR A 382 26.34 -2.49 -18.74
N ASN A 383 26.77 -1.57 -17.88
CA ASN A 383 27.85 -1.77 -16.94
C ASN A 383 27.39 -2.65 -15.76
N CYS A 384 27.86 -3.90 -15.76
CA CYS A 384 27.55 -4.88 -14.72
C CYS A 384 27.95 -4.41 -13.32
N THR A 385 29.05 -3.65 -13.20
CA THR A 385 29.52 -3.09 -11.93
C THR A 385 28.58 -2.02 -11.37
N VAL A 386 27.90 -1.27 -12.24
CA VAL A 386 26.85 -0.31 -11.85
C VAL A 386 25.59 -1.06 -11.43
N LEU A 387 25.13 -2.04 -12.21
CA LEU A 387 23.96 -2.86 -11.90
C LEU A 387 24.09 -3.63 -10.58
N TYR A 388 25.27 -4.18 -10.29
CA TYR A 388 25.53 -4.87 -9.01
C TYR A 388 25.50 -3.91 -7.82
N ARG A 389 26.19 -2.76 -7.91
CA ARG A 389 26.17 -1.71 -6.88
C ARG A 389 24.76 -1.18 -6.61
N LEU A 390 23.94 -1.04 -7.66
CA LEU A 390 22.52 -0.68 -7.54
C LEU A 390 21.72 -1.73 -6.76
N SER A 391 21.95 -3.03 -6.99
CA SER A 391 21.27 -4.09 -6.23
C SER A 391 21.68 -4.09 -4.74
N CYS A 392 22.96 -3.85 -4.44
CA CYS A 392 23.44 -3.65 -3.07
C CYS A 392 22.81 -2.40 -2.42
N LEU A 393 22.67 -1.31 -3.17
CA LEU A 393 22.06 -0.05 -2.72
C LEU A 393 20.58 -0.24 -2.39
N PHE A 394 19.80 -0.89 -3.26
CA PHE A 394 18.41 -1.25 -2.98
C PHE A 394 18.29 -2.15 -1.75
N THR A 395 19.20 -3.12 -1.58
CA THR A 395 19.22 -4.00 -0.41
C THR A 395 19.41 -3.23 0.90
N PHE A 396 20.37 -2.31 0.97
CA PHE A 396 20.59 -1.47 2.16
C PHE A 396 19.40 -0.58 2.51
N TYR A 397 18.79 0.09 1.53
CA TYR A 397 17.62 0.94 1.80
C TYR A 397 16.39 0.12 2.18
N LEU A 398 16.24 -1.10 1.65
CA LEU A 398 15.22 -2.06 2.05
C LEU A 398 15.40 -2.49 3.51
N GLU A 399 16.61 -2.92 3.91
CA GLU A 399 16.96 -3.29 5.29
C GLU A 399 16.73 -2.12 6.26
N THR A 400 17.12 -0.89 5.87
CA THR A 400 16.97 0.32 6.68
C THR A 400 15.49 0.68 6.89
N MET A 401 14.70 0.72 5.83
CA MET A 401 13.29 1.13 5.88
C MET A 401 12.36 0.07 6.50
N ALA A 402 12.73 -1.22 6.45
CA ALA A 402 11.94 -2.33 7.01
C ALA A 402 11.61 -2.18 8.51
N SER A 403 12.39 -1.38 9.25
CA SER A 403 12.12 -1.05 10.66
C SER A 403 11.00 -0.02 10.88
N SER A 404 10.52 0.63 9.82
CA SER A 404 9.63 1.82 9.88
C SER A 404 8.31 1.67 9.10
N LEU A 405 8.19 0.63 8.29
CA LEU A 405 7.06 0.35 7.40
C LEU A 405 6.55 -1.09 7.63
N ASN A 406 5.30 -1.35 7.26
CA ASN A 406 4.78 -2.72 7.23
C ASN A 406 5.54 -3.54 6.15
N SER A 407 5.77 -4.83 6.39
CA SER A 407 6.34 -5.77 5.40
C SER A 407 5.60 -5.71 4.06
N ASP A 408 4.28 -5.57 4.13
CA ASP A 408 3.37 -5.60 2.99
C ASP A 408 3.21 -4.19 2.37
N SER A 409 3.99 -3.20 2.83
CA SER A 409 3.95 -1.85 2.29
C SER A 409 4.40 -1.84 0.83
N MET A 410 3.70 -1.02 0.03
CA MET A 410 3.94 -0.97 -1.40
C MET A 410 5.36 -0.50 -1.76
N LEU A 411 6.04 0.23 -0.87
CA LEU A 411 7.42 0.67 -1.06
C LEU A 411 8.42 -0.47 -0.87
N ILE A 412 8.25 -1.31 0.16
CA ILE A 412 9.07 -2.51 0.39
C ILE A 412 8.93 -3.50 -0.77
N GLN A 413 7.69 -3.70 -1.26
CA GLN A 413 7.45 -4.52 -2.46
C GLN A 413 8.19 -3.94 -3.69
N THR A 414 8.03 -2.64 -3.98
CA THR A 414 8.70 -1.98 -5.10
C THR A 414 10.23 -2.02 -5.00
N PHE A 415 10.81 -1.87 -3.80
CA PHE A 415 12.26 -1.95 -3.60
C PHE A 415 12.78 -3.39 -3.73
N THR A 416 11.97 -4.38 -3.36
CA THR A 416 12.28 -5.80 -3.57
C THR A 416 12.26 -6.15 -5.07
N GLU A 417 11.23 -5.70 -5.80
CA GLU A 417 11.16 -5.81 -7.27
C GLU A 417 12.37 -5.12 -7.96
N LEU A 418 12.82 -3.97 -7.47
CA LEU A 418 14.00 -3.25 -7.97
C LEU A 418 15.33 -3.97 -7.65
N LYS A 419 15.48 -4.51 -6.43
CA LYS A 419 16.63 -5.36 -6.04
C LYS A 419 16.73 -6.57 -6.97
N GLU A 420 15.62 -7.27 -7.17
CA GLU A 420 15.56 -8.45 -8.04
C GLU A 420 15.80 -8.09 -9.51
N LEU A 421 15.19 -7.01 -10.02
CA LEU A 421 15.40 -6.56 -11.39
C LEU A 421 16.89 -6.26 -11.65
N THR A 422 17.51 -5.44 -10.80
CA THR A 422 18.93 -5.06 -10.96
C THR A 422 19.86 -6.26 -10.84
N LEU A 423 19.58 -7.20 -9.95
CA LEU A 423 20.35 -8.45 -9.82
C LEU A 423 20.18 -9.36 -11.05
N ASN A 424 18.97 -9.49 -11.58
CA ASN A 424 18.69 -10.26 -12.80
C ASN A 424 19.34 -9.63 -14.04
N LEU A 425 19.28 -8.30 -14.18
CA LEU A 425 19.95 -7.55 -15.25
C LEU A 425 21.46 -7.71 -15.14
N PHE A 426 22.03 -7.59 -13.94
CA PHE A 426 23.43 -7.86 -13.66
C PHE A 426 23.86 -9.25 -14.09
N PHE A 427 23.20 -10.32 -13.62
CA PHE A 427 23.59 -11.69 -13.99
C PHE A 427 23.40 -11.99 -15.49
N SER A 428 22.35 -11.44 -16.11
CA SER A 428 22.10 -11.59 -17.55
C SER A 428 23.15 -10.84 -18.39
N GLY A 429 23.51 -9.62 -17.99
CA GLY A 429 24.56 -8.82 -18.61
C GLY A 429 25.93 -9.46 -18.43
N LEU A 430 26.27 -9.91 -17.22
CA LEU A 430 27.52 -10.59 -16.90
C LEU A 430 27.66 -11.87 -17.73
N HIS A 431 26.63 -12.71 -17.77
CA HIS A 431 26.63 -13.91 -18.61
C HIS A 431 26.79 -13.56 -20.10
N SER A 432 26.08 -12.56 -20.61
CA SER A 432 26.20 -12.13 -22.01
C SER A 432 27.60 -11.60 -22.36
N LEU A 433 28.21 -10.79 -21.49
CA LEU A 433 29.56 -10.28 -21.66
C LEU A 433 30.61 -11.40 -21.56
N VAL A 434 30.49 -12.29 -20.57
CA VAL A 434 31.37 -13.47 -20.44
C VAL A 434 31.29 -14.35 -21.68
N GLN A 435 30.10 -14.72 -22.14
CA GLN A 435 29.93 -15.53 -23.37
C GLN A 435 30.50 -14.81 -24.61
N LYS A 436 30.33 -13.49 -24.72
CA LYS A 436 30.87 -12.67 -25.82
C LYS A 436 32.39 -12.51 -25.78
N LEU A 437 33.03 -12.64 -24.62
CA LEU A 437 34.49 -12.64 -24.46
C LEU A 437 35.07 -14.05 -24.59
N VAL A 438 34.39 -15.08 -24.07
CA VAL A 438 34.69 -16.50 -24.27
C VAL A 438 34.69 -16.86 -25.76
N GLY A 439 33.74 -16.33 -26.54
CA GLY A 439 33.70 -16.45 -28.00
C GLY A 439 34.80 -15.67 -28.75
N LYS A 440 35.82 -15.15 -28.06
CA LYS A 440 37.08 -14.60 -28.61
C LYS A 440 38.33 -15.30 -28.04
N ILE A 441 38.15 -16.43 -27.35
CA ILE A 441 39.27 -17.26 -26.89
C ILE A 441 39.55 -18.27 -28.00
N ASP A 442 40.31 -17.80 -28.99
CA ASP A 442 40.69 -18.56 -30.19
C ASP A 442 41.85 -19.53 -29.90
N THR A 443 42.60 -19.96 -30.93
CA THR A 443 43.90 -20.62 -30.76
C THR A 443 44.85 -19.73 -29.93
N PRO A 444 45.56 -20.27 -28.93
CA PRO A 444 46.59 -19.50 -28.24
C PRO A 444 47.78 -19.24 -29.17
N ASP A 445 48.48 -18.13 -28.92
CA ASP A 445 49.72 -17.76 -29.62
C ASP A 445 50.88 -18.73 -29.31
N TYR A 446 51.94 -18.66 -30.10
CA TYR A 446 53.14 -19.52 -29.97
C TYR A 446 53.88 -19.39 -28.63
N ASP A 447 53.55 -18.40 -27.80
CA ASP A 447 54.08 -18.25 -26.44
C ASP A 447 53.33 -19.08 -25.38
N LEU A 448 52.16 -19.62 -25.74
CA LEU A 448 51.23 -20.36 -24.88
C LEU A 448 50.74 -19.56 -23.66
N LEU A 449 50.61 -18.24 -23.82
CA LEU A 449 50.11 -17.34 -22.78
C LEU A 449 48.58 -17.15 -22.85
N PRO A 450 47.91 -16.72 -21.77
CA PRO A 450 46.46 -16.52 -21.80
C PRO A 450 46.10 -15.32 -22.67
N VAL A 451 45.28 -15.54 -23.70
CA VAL A 451 44.92 -14.51 -24.70
C VAL A 451 44.29 -13.25 -24.07
N SER A 452 44.31 -12.12 -24.79
CA SER A 452 43.81 -10.84 -24.26
C SER A 452 42.34 -10.87 -23.82
N ALA A 453 41.50 -11.71 -24.42
CA ALA A 453 40.11 -11.91 -24.02
C ALA A 453 39.97 -12.59 -22.64
N PHE A 454 40.88 -13.51 -22.30
CA PHE A 454 40.92 -14.18 -20.98
C PHE A 454 41.23 -13.15 -19.88
N HIS A 455 42.22 -12.28 -20.11
CA HIS A 455 42.56 -11.18 -19.20
C HIS A 455 41.41 -10.17 -19.03
N GLN A 456 40.64 -9.88 -20.09
CA GLN A 456 39.44 -9.02 -20.00
C GLN A 456 38.35 -9.63 -19.11
N ILE A 457 38.16 -10.96 -19.12
CA ILE A 457 37.18 -11.64 -18.26
C ILE A 457 37.61 -11.59 -16.79
N LEU A 458 38.90 -11.78 -16.49
CA LEU A 458 39.41 -11.69 -15.11
C LEU A 458 39.42 -10.25 -14.57
N MET A 459 39.66 -9.24 -15.42
CA MET A 459 39.45 -7.84 -15.04
C MET A 459 37.98 -7.54 -14.75
N LEU A 460 37.04 -8.01 -15.58
CA LEU A 460 35.60 -7.87 -15.32
C LEU A 460 35.18 -8.54 -13.99
N LEU A 461 35.74 -9.71 -13.67
CA LEU A 461 35.52 -10.38 -12.38
C LEU A 461 36.04 -9.54 -11.21
N LYS A 462 37.27 -9.01 -11.32
CA LYS A 462 37.88 -8.11 -10.32
C LYS A 462 37.04 -6.85 -10.12
N ASP A 463 36.67 -6.15 -11.19
CA ASP A 463 35.90 -4.91 -11.13
C ASP A 463 34.54 -5.12 -10.45
N VAL A 464 33.91 -6.28 -10.65
CA VAL A 464 32.67 -6.68 -9.98
C VAL A 464 32.90 -7.00 -8.50
N LEU A 465 33.97 -7.71 -8.13
CA LEU A 465 34.23 -8.09 -6.74
C LEU A 465 34.68 -6.89 -5.88
N GLU A 466 35.60 -6.06 -6.37
CA GLU A 466 36.02 -4.80 -5.70
C GLU A 466 34.87 -3.79 -5.58
N SER A 467 33.79 -3.95 -6.36
CA SER A 467 32.64 -3.05 -6.29
C SER A 467 31.81 -3.18 -5.01
N HIS A 468 31.95 -4.32 -4.30
CA HIS A 468 31.18 -4.69 -3.11
C HIS A 468 31.62 -3.93 -1.85
N ASP A 469 32.93 -3.74 -1.64
CA ASP A 469 33.48 -3.24 -0.37
C ASP A 469 33.25 -1.74 -0.14
N GLY A 470 32.86 -0.99 -1.18
CA GLY A 470 32.77 0.47 -1.14
C GLY A 470 31.49 1.07 -0.55
N ALA A 471 30.52 0.26 -0.10
CA ALA A 471 29.21 0.79 0.34
C ALA A 471 28.53 0.00 1.48
N MET A 472 28.13 -1.26 1.25
CA MET A 472 27.06 -1.90 2.04
C MET A 472 27.49 -3.24 2.66
N ALA A 473 28.12 -3.16 3.84
CA ALA A 473 28.71 -4.30 4.54
C ALA A 473 27.70 -5.30 5.17
N ALA A 474 26.39 -5.10 5.01
CA ALA A 474 25.34 -5.86 5.71
C ALA A 474 24.59 -6.90 4.85
N VAL A 475 24.79 -6.91 3.52
CA VAL A 475 23.98 -7.68 2.56
C VAL A 475 23.89 -9.17 2.94
N THR A 476 22.69 -9.60 3.35
CA THR A 476 22.38 -10.97 3.80
C THR A 476 22.82 -12.06 2.81
N ASP A 477 22.74 -11.74 1.52
CA ASP A 477 22.86 -12.70 0.42
C ASP A 477 24.30 -12.79 -0.14
N LYS A 478 25.31 -12.22 0.55
CA LYS A 478 26.68 -12.06 0.02
C LYS A 478 27.26 -13.36 -0.51
N LYS A 479 27.20 -14.45 0.28
CA LYS A 479 27.79 -15.75 -0.08
C LYS A 479 27.17 -16.32 -1.35
N GLU A 480 25.85 -16.40 -1.43
CA GLU A 480 25.14 -16.96 -2.58
C GLU A 480 25.40 -16.14 -3.86
N ASN A 481 25.45 -14.82 -3.74
CA ASN A 481 25.77 -13.95 -4.88
C ASN A 481 27.23 -14.13 -5.34
N PHE A 482 28.20 -14.26 -4.43
CA PHE A 482 29.59 -14.56 -4.79
C PHE A 482 29.72 -15.93 -5.47
N GLU A 483 29.10 -16.98 -4.92
CA GLU A 483 29.09 -18.32 -5.53
C GLU A 483 28.46 -18.32 -6.93
N LYS A 484 27.37 -17.57 -7.15
CA LYS A 484 26.75 -17.37 -8.48
C LYS A 484 27.67 -16.58 -9.43
N ILE A 485 28.37 -15.54 -8.97
CA ILE A 485 29.32 -14.77 -9.78
C ILE A 485 30.48 -15.66 -10.23
N PHE A 486 31.12 -16.39 -9.30
CA PHE A 486 32.19 -17.33 -9.64
C PHE A 486 31.72 -18.40 -10.62
N THR A 487 30.51 -18.95 -10.45
CA THR A 487 29.91 -19.93 -11.38
C THR A 487 29.62 -19.32 -12.75
N THR A 488 29.11 -18.08 -12.81
CA THR A 488 28.78 -17.39 -14.07
C THR A 488 30.02 -17.03 -14.89
N VAL A 489 31.16 -16.78 -14.24
CA VAL A 489 32.40 -16.35 -14.89
C VAL A 489 33.40 -17.49 -15.09
N LEU A 490 33.73 -18.24 -14.02
CA LEU A 490 34.85 -19.18 -14.03
C LEU A 490 34.54 -20.48 -14.77
N ASP A 491 33.30 -20.99 -14.73
CA ASP A 491 32.97 -22.24 -15.42
C ASP A 491 32.98 -22.10 -16.95
N PRO A 492 32.40 -21.03 -17.56
CA PRO A 492 32.59 -20.75 -18.98
C PRO A 492 34.05 -20.46 -19.35
N LEU A 493 34.79 -19.75 -18.48
CA LEU A 493 36.21 -19.43 -18.72
C LEU A 493 37.07 -20.71 -18.76
N ASN A 494 36.87 -21.63 -17.83
CA ASN A 494 37.59 -22.90 -17.78
C ASN A 494 37.23 -23.78 -18.99
N GLN A 495 35.94 -23.89 -19.34
CA GLN A 495 35.49 -24.58 -20.56
C GLN A 495 36.13 -23.99 -21.83
N ALA A 496 36.23 -22.66 -21.91
CA ALA A 496 36.89 -21.97 -23.02
C ALA A 496 38.39 -22.29 -23.11
N VAL A 497 39.11 -22.27 -21.98
CA VAL A 497 40.53 -22.67 -21.91
C VAL A 497 40.71 -24.11 -22.37
N GLN A 498 39.89 -25.06 -21.90
CA GLN A 498 39.98 -26.46 -22.33
C GLN A 498 39.71 -26.62 -23.84
N LEU A 499 38.67 -25.96 -24.38
CA LEU A 499 38.35 -26.02 -25.81
C LEU A 499 39.43 -25.36 -26.69
N SER A 500 39.98 -24.23 -26.26
CA SER A 500 41.12 -23.55 -26.89
C SER A 500 42.37 -24.44 -26.85
N ALA A 501 42.65 -25.10 -25.72
CA ALA A 501 43.76 -26.02 -25.56
C ALA A 501 43.66 -27.24 -26.51
N THR A 502 42.47 -27.82 -26.73
CA THR A 502 42.32 -28.97 -27.65
C THR A 502 42.69 -28.70 -29.13
N GLN A 503 42.94 -27.44 -29.50
CA GLN A 503 43.40 -27.05 -30.83
C GLN A 503 44.93 -27.23 -30.98
N LEU A 504 45.68 -27.26 -29.87
CA LEU A 504 47.12 -27.55 -29.84
C LEU A 504 47.39 -29.04 -30.11
N HIS A 505 48.54 -29.32 -30.75
CA HIS A 505 48.85 -30.67 -31.25
C HIS A 505 49.73 -31.51 -30.32
N SER A 506 50.30 -30.90 -29.28
CA SER A 506 51.26 -31.51 -28.36
C SER A 506 50.68 -31.52 -26.93
N PRO A 507 50.77 -32.63 -26.19
CA PRO A 507 50.25 -32.73 -24.82
C PRO A 507 51.01 -31.81 -23.85
N ILE A 508 52.27 -31.48 -24.15
CA ILE A 508 53.06 -30.52 -23.37
C ILE A 508 52.47 -29.12 -23.55
N ASP A 509 52.19 -28.72 -24.78
CA ASP A 509 51.68 -27.38 -25.12
C ASP A 509 50.29 -27.17 -24.49
N ILE A 510 49.43 -28.19 -24.57
CA ILE A 510 48.11 -28.24 -23.91
C ILE A 510 48.24 -27.99 -22.40
N ALA A 511 49.15 -28.70 -21.74
CA ALA A 511 49.32 -28.62 -20.30
C ALA A 511 49.98 -27.31 -19.85
N VAL A 512 50.95 -26.76 -20.61
CA VAL A 512 51.54 -25.45 -20.31
C VAL A 512 50.53 -24.32 -20.47
N TYR A 513 49.79 -24.28 -21.58
CA TYR A 513 48.75 -23.27 -21.79
C TYR A 513 47.67 -23.33 -20.69
N THR A 514 47.24 -24.54 -20.33
CA THR A 514 46.27 -24.75 -19.25
C THR A 514 46.80 -24.28 -17.89
N LEU A 515 48.06 -24.58 -17.55
CA LEU A 515 48.72 -24.09 -16.33
C LEU A 515 48.91 -22.58 -16.30
N ASN A 516 49.35 -21.99 -17.41
CA ASN A 516 49.47 -20.54 -17.55
C ASN A 516 48.13 -19.86 -17.29
N CYS A 517 47.04 -20.33 -17.91
CA CYS A 517 45.68 -19.86 -17.64
C CYS A 517 45.27 -20.04 -16.17
N LEU A 518 45.33 -21.27 -15.62
CA LEU A 518 44.90 -21.57 -14.25
C LEU A 518 45.70 -20.79 -13.19
N SER A 519 46.99 -20.55 -13.40
CA SER A 519 47.82 -19.74 -12.50
C SER A 519 47.32 -18.30 -12.35
N VAL A 520 46.85 -17.71 -13.45
CA VAL A 520 46.32 -16.34 -13.48
C VAL A 520 44.90 -16.29 -12.90
N VAL A 521 44.07 -17.35 -13.05
CA VAL A 521 42.81 -17.45 -12.29
C VAL A 521 43.08 -17.53 -10.79
N ASN A 522 44.01 -18.41 -10.37
CA ASN A 522 44.36 -18.61 -8.97
C ASN A 522 44.83 -17.29 -8.32
N ALA A 523 45.80 -16.62 -8.94
CA ALA A 523 46.32 -15.33 -8.47
C ALA A 523 45.29 -14.19 -8.53
N ALA A 524 44.25 -14.30 -9.37
CA ALA A 524 43.15 -13.33 -9.41
C ALA A 524 42.12 -13.56 -8.29
N ILE A 525 41.75 -14.81 -7.99
CA ILE A 525 40.64 -15.08 -7.05
C ILE A 525 41.09 -15.24 -5.59
N VAL A 526 42.35 -15.63 -5.31
CA VAL A 526 42.85 -15.93 -3.95
C VAL A 526 42.75 -14.77 -2.94
N LEU A 527 42.51 -13.55 -3.42
CA LEU A 527 42.37 -12.34 -2.59
C LEU A 527 40.93 -12.10 -2.08
N TYR A 528 39.94 -12.90 -2.49
CA TYR A 528 38.52 -12.67 -2.19
C TYR A 528 37.91 -13.73 -1.27
N GLN A 529 36.76 -13.38 -0.66
CA GLN A 529 36.02 -14.29 0.22
C GLN A 529 35.23 -15.35 -0.58
N PHE A 530 34.97 -16.50 0.06
CA PHE A 530 34.16 -17.62 -0.47
C PHE A 530 34.77 -18.35 -1.69
N THR A 531 36.08 -18.26 -1.89
CA THR A 531 36.79 -18.89 -3.02
C THR A 531 37.32 -20.29 -2.73
N ASP A 532 37.29 -20.77 -1.48
CA ASP A 532 38.01 -21.96 -1.01
C ASP A 532 37.77 -23.19 -1.91
N SER A 533 36.50 -23.55 -2.15
CA SER A 533 36.13 -24.68 -3.01
C SER A 533 36.57 -24.48 -4.48
N ARG A 534 36.62 -23.25 -4.97
CA ARG A 534 37.12 -22.94 -6.33
C ARG A 534 38.65 -23.00 -6.41
N LEU A 535 39.35 -22.61 -5.35
CA LEU A 535 40.80 -22.76 -5.21
C LEU A 535 41.20 -24.24 -5.14
N GLU A 536 40.47 -25.07 -4.37
CA GLU A 536 40.67 -26.53 -4.33
C GLU A 536 40.50 -27.17 -5.71
N MET A 537 39.44 -26.81 -6.46
CA MET A 537 39.21 -27.29 -7.82
C MET A 537 40.34 -26.87 -8.77
N ILE A 538 40.79 -25.61 -8.70
CA ILE A 538 41.88 -25.09 -9.54
C ILE A 538 43.21 -25.78 -9.20
N LYS A 539 43.50 -26.01 -7.91
CA LYS A 539 44.71 -26.73 -7.48
C LYS A 539 44.72 -28.17 -8.00
N ALA A 540 43.61 -28.90 -7.88
CA ALA A 540 43.49 -30.24 -8.45
C ALA A 540 43.67 -30.28 -9.98
N GLN A 541 43.24 -29.23 -10.70
CA GLN A 541 43.50 -29.12 -12.14
C GLN A 541 44.96 -28.73 -12.46
N ILE A 542 45.61 -27.92 -11.63
CA ILE A 542 47.04 -27.60 -11.74
C ILE A 542 47.87 -28.87 -11.55
N ASP A 543 47.66 -29.62 -10.47
CA ASP A 543 48.36 -30.87 -10.19
C ASP A 543 48.23 -31.88 -11.34
N ALA A 544 47.02 -32.05 -11.88
CA ALA A 544 46.77 -32.94 -13.02
C ALA A 544 47.50 -32.53 -14.32
N ASN A 545 47.75 -31.24 -14.55
CA ASN A 545 48.54 -30.78 -15.71
C ASN A 545 50.05 -30.89 -15.44
N ILE A 546 50.49 -30.72 -14.19
CA ILE A 546 51.87 -31.01 -13.76
C ILE A 546 52.19 -32.50 -13.98
N ASP A 547 51.27 -33.41 -13.65
CA ASP A 547 51.43 -34.85 -13.89
C ASP A 547 51.67 -35.19 -15.38
N VAL A 548 50.90 -34.58 -16.29
CA VAL A 548 51.07 -34.75 -17.75
C VAL A 548 52.46 -34.30 -18.19
N LEU A 549 52.91 -33.13 -17.73
CA LEU A 549 54.22 -32.57 -18.07
C LEU A 549 55.38 -33.39 -17.53
N VAL A 550 55.26 -33.89 -16.31
CA VAL A 550 56.24 -34.78 -15.65
C VAL A 550 56.33 -36.11 -16.41
N SER A 551 55.19 -36.68 -16.82
CA SER A 551 55.13 -37.95 -17.56
C SER A 551 55.73 -37.83 -18.96
N GLU A 552 55.35 -36.81 -19.74
CA GLU A 552 55.88 -36.56 -21.09
C GLU A 552 57.38 -36.22 -21.06
N GLN A 553 57.86 -35.41 -20.10
CA GLN A 553 59.29 -35.09 -19.98
C GLN A 553 60.13 -36.29 -19.52
N ALA A 554 59.69 -37.05 -18.51
CA ALA A 554 60.39 -38.27 -18.11
C ALA A 554 60.45 -39.26 -19.28
N THR A 555 59.33 -39.45 -20.00
CA THR A 555 59.27 -40.28 -21.21
C THR A 555 60.22 -39.78 -22.30
N PHE A 556 60.31 -38.47 -22.54
CA PHE A 556 61.23 -37.88 -23.52
C PHE A 556 62.69 -38.11 -23.14
N ILE A 557 63.08 -37.85 -21.88
CA ILE A 557 64.45 -38.07 -21.38
C ILE A 557 64.84 -39.54 -21.50
N ILE A 558 63.99 -40.45 -21.01
CA ILE A 558 64.20 -41.90 -21.02
C ILE A 558 64.25 -42.43 -22.47
N THR A 559 63.54 -41.81 -23.42
CA THR A 559 63.57 -42.19 -24.85
C THR A 559 64.80 -41.65 -25.58
N GLN A 560 65.11 -40.35 -25.47
CA GLN A 560 66.25 -39.70 -26.15
C GLN A 560 67.61 -40.29 -25.75
N THR A 561 67.69 -40.86 -24.56
CA THR A 561 68.91 -41.47 -24.02
C THR A 561 69.03 -42.96 -24.32
N GLY A 562 68.02 -43.56 -24.97
CA GLY A 562 67.93 -45.01 -25.21
C GLY A 562 67.56 -45.83 -23.97
N LEU A 563 67.40 -45.19 -22.80
CA LEU A 563 67.11 -45.85 -21.54
C LEU A 563 65.75 -46.60 -21.56
N ILE A 564 64.81 -46.18 -22.43
CA ILE A 564 63.48 -46.79 -22.60
C ILE A 564 63.53 -48.27 -22.96
N GLU A 565 64.51 -48.70 -23.77
CA GLU A 565 64.65 -50.12 -24.14
C GLU A 565 65.14 -50.96 -22.95
N LEU A 566 66.14 -50.43 -22.24
CA LEU A 566 66.71 -51.09 -21.05
C LEU A 566 65.67 -51.15 -19.93
N TYR A 567 64.95 -50.06 -19.69
CA TYR A 567 63.88 -50.00 -18.69
C TYR A 567 62.78 -51.02 -19.00
N ARG A 568 62.23 -51.03 -20.23
CA ARG A 568 61.16 -51.98 -20.61
C ARG A 568 61.60 -53.43 -20.44
N LYS A 569 62.84 -53.78 -20.80
CA LYS A 569 63.37 -55.14 -20.62
C LYS A 569 63.65 -55.46 -19.16
N ALA A 570 64.27 -54.56 -18.40
CA ALA A 570 64.55 -54.75 -16.96
C ALA A 570 63.27 -54.90 -16.14
N ALA A 571 62.22 -54.12 -16.43
CA ALA A 571 60.92 -54.20 -15.76
C ALA A 571 60.14 -55.47 -16.16
N ALA A 572 60.15 -55.86 -17.43
CA ALA A 572 59.51 -57.08 -17.90
C ALA A 572 60.28 -58.38 -17.56
N HIS A 573 61.53 -58.28 -17.10
CA HIS A 573 62.40 -59.43 -16.91
C HIS A 573 62.00 -60.29 -15.71
N GLN A 574 61.62 -61.53 -16.00
CA GLN A 574 61.33 -62.58 -15.03
C GLN A 574 62.54 -63.54 -14.90
N PRO A 575 62.90 -64.01 -13.68
CA PRO A 575 64.03 -64.94 -13.48
C PRO A 575 63.94 -66.26 -14.25
N SER A 576 62.76 -66.62 -14.77
CA SER A 576 62.51 -67.75 -15.66
C SER A 576 63.15 -67.63 -17.04
N GLN A 577 63.62 -66.43 -17.44
CA GLN A 577 64.13 -66.12 -18.78
C GLN A 577 65.64 -66.29 -18.95
N GLY A 578 66.36 -66.80 -17.93
CA GLY A 578 67.83 -66.80 -17.87
C GLY A 578 68.36 -65.53 -17.20
N ALA A 579 69.67 -65.27 -17.29
CA ALA A 579 70.25 -64.04 -16.76
C ALA A 579 69.97 -62.86 -17.71
N LEU A 580 69.68 -61.67 -17.19
CA LEU A 580 69.39 -60.49 -18.02
C LEU A 580 70.51 -60.16 -19.02
N SER A 581 71.78 -60.44 -18.72
CA SER A 581 72.91 -60.27 -19.64
C SER A 581 72.89 -61.20 -20.86
N GLU A 582 72.10 -62.27 -20.83
CA GLU A 582 71.94 -63.26 -21.91
C GLU A 582 70.76 -62.90 -22.84
N ILE A 583 70.00 -61.84 -22.51
CA ILE A 583 68.84 -61.38 -23.27
C ILE A 583 69.28 -60.34 -24.32
N ILE A 584 68.85 -60.52 -25.57
CA ILE A 584 69.22 -59.67 -26.72
C ILE A 584 68.87 -58.19 -26.45
N GLY A 585 69.84 -57.31 -26.66
CA GLY A 585 69.78 -55.88 -26.40
C GLY A 585 69.84 -55.49 -24.91
N MET A 586 70.32 -56.40 -24.05
CA MET A 586 70.74 -56.15 -22.65
C MET A 586 72.21 -56.55 -22.43
N GLU A 587 72.98 -56.67 -23.51
CA GLU A 587 74.40 -57.00 -23.44
C GLU A 587 75.19 -55.90 -22.69
N PRO A 588 76.27 -56.24 -21.96
CA PRO A 588 77.05 -55.25 -21.21
C PRO A 588 77.50 -54.06 -22.06
N SER A 589 77.86 -54.29 -23.33
CA SER A 589 78.24 -53.24 -24.28
C SER A 589 77.08 -52.33 -24.68
N ARG A 590 75.87 -52.87 -24.87
CA ARG A 590 74.65 -52.09 -25.13
C ARG A 590 74.30 -51.24 -23.92
N ILE A 591 74.35 -51.80 -22.71
CA ILE A 591 74.10 -51.05 -21.47
C ILE A 591 75.14 -49.94 -21.29
N SER A 592 76.44 -50.21 -21.43
CA SER A 592 77.48 -49.17 -21.37
C SER A 592 77.25 -48.04 -22.39
N SER A 593 76.88 -48.37 -23.62
CA SER A 593 76.61 -47.37 -24.67
C SER A 593 75.39 -46.50 -24.35
N THR A 594 74.31 -47.09 -23.82
CA THR A 594 73.11 -46.36 -23.40
C THR A 594 73.38 -45.52 -22.16
N LEU A 595 74.12 -46.05 -21.17
CA LEU A 595 74.52 -45.30 -19.96
C LEU A 595 75.43 -44.12 -20.30
N PHE A 596 76.38 -44.29 -21.23
CA PHE A 596 77.19 -43.18 -21.74
C PHE A 596 76.34 -42.12 -22.47
N SER A 597 75.31 -42.54 -23.19
CA SER A 597 74.36 -41.63 -23.86
C SER A 597 73.46 -40.88 -22.87
N PHE A 598 73.06 -41.54 -21.77
CA PHE A 598 72.33 -40.98 -20.63
C PHE A 598 73.20 -39.96 -19.88
N ASP A 599 74.42 -40.32 -19.48
CA ASP A 599 75.41 -39.40 -18.90
C ASP A 599 75.70 -38.20 -19.82
N SER A 600 75.87 -38.41 -21.13
CA SER A 600 76.12 -37.35 -22.13
C SER A 600 74.90 -36.47 -22.42
N PHE A 601 73.69 -36.94 -22.12
CA PHE A 601 72.49 -36.11 -22.12
C PHE A 601 72.43 -35.23 -20.87
N LEU A 602 72.68 -35.84 -19.71
CA LEU A 602 72.49 -35.22 -18.39
C LEU A 602 73.63 -34.28 -17.98
N ALA A 603 74.87 -34.57 -18.38
CA ALA A 603 76.04 -33.69 -18.19
C ALA A 603 76.02 -32.43 -19.09
N ASN A 604 75.00 -32.29 -19.93
CA ASN A 604 74.83 -31.18 -20.85
C ASN A 604 73.56 -30.39 -20.46
N PRO A 605 73.65 -29.45 -19.50
CA PRO A 605 72.48 -28.78 -18.92
C PRO A 605 71.66 -28.01 -19.96
N ASP A 606 72.28 -27.59 -21.06
CA ASP A 606 71.57 -26.96 -22.18
C ASP A 606 70.57 -27.92 -22.84
N LYS A 607 70.80 -29.24 -22.86
CA LYS A 607 69.80 -30.21 -23.33
C LYS A 607 68.60 -30.30 -22.38
N TYR A 608 68.84 -30.17 -21.07
CA TYR A 608 67.78 -30.16 -20.05
C TYR A 608 66.96 -28.86 -20.14
N ASN A 609 67.63 -27.71 -20.28
CA ASN A 609 67.00 -26.41 -20.52
C ASN A 609 66.31 -26.31 -21.89
N ASN A 610 66.63 -27.20 -22.84
CA ASN A 610 65.97 -27.31 -24.15
C ASN A 610 64.89 -28.41 -24.23
N LEU A 611 64.52 -29.04 -23.10
CA LEU A 611 63.33 -29.90 -23.03
C LEU A 611 62.09 -29.09 -23.47
N PRO A 612 61.09 -29.71 -24.16
CA PRO A 612 60.02 -28.94 -24.81
C PRO A 612 59.26 -28.00 -23.85
N PHE A 613 58.99 -28.44 -22.63
CA PHE A 613 58.39 -27.64 -21.55
C PHE A 613 59.15 -26.34 -21.23
N TYR A 614 60.49 -26.36 -21.24
CA TYR A 614 61.32 -25.19 -20.95
C TYR A 614 61.44 -24.23 -22.15
N LYS A 615 61.01 -24.65 -23.34
CA LYS A 615 60.87 -23.77 -24.53
C LYS A 615 59.52 -23.04 -24.56
N CYS A 616 58.51 -23.55 -23.86
CA CYS A 616 57.26 -22.86 -23.64
C CYS A 616 57.45 -21.77 -22.58
N ASN A 617 56.85 -20.59 -22.79
CA ASN A 617 56.94 -19.51 -21.80
C ASN A 617 56.00 -19.80 -20.62
N LEU A 618 56.49 -20.55 -19.61
CA LEU A 618 55.87 -20.48 -18.29
C LEU A 618 56.13 -19.09 -17.71
N LEU A 619 55.10 -18.25 -17.68
CA LEU A 619 55.20 -16.98 -16.98
C LEU A 619 55.35 -17.23 -15.48
N ALA A 620 56.25 -16.49 -14.84
CA ALA A 620 56.49 -16.56 -13.41
C ALA A 620 55.37 -15.89 -12.57
N TYR A 621 54.09 -16.08 -12.94
CA TYR A 621 52.95 -15.47 -12.25
C TYR A 621 52.75 -16.01 -10.83
N CYS A 622 53.09 -17.29 -10.57
CA CYS A 622 53.11 -17.86 -9.23
C CYS A 622 54.14 -17.19 -8.30
N ALA A 623 55.24 -16.65 -8.84
CA ALA A 623 56.37 -16.12 -8.06
C ALA A 623 56.07 -14.77 -7.35
N ARG A 624 54.81 -14.31 -7.33
CA ARG A 624 54.39 -13.08 -6.63
C ARG A 624 53.68 -13.30 -5.29
N TYR A 625 53.30 -14.53 -4.94
CA TYR A 625 52.60 -14.83 -3.69
C TYR A 625 53.18 -16.07 -3.01
N ALA A 626 53.91 -15.84 -1.91
CA ALA A 626 54.33 -16.76 -0.83
C ALA A 626 54.62 -18.24 -1.16
N ASP A 627 55.88 -18.61 -0.93
CA ASP A 627 56.38 -19.93 -0.48
C ASP A 627 56.13 -21.20 -1.32
N GLU A 628 55.29 -21.22 -2.36
CA GLU A 628 55.25 -22.34 -3.31
C GLU A 628 56.41 -22.29 -4.32
N LEU A 629 57.05 -23.44 -4.58
CA LEU A 629 58.03 -23.61 -5.66
C LEU A 629 57.39 -23.22 -7.00
N SER A 630 58.18 -22.66 -7.92
CA SER A 630 57.66 -22.43 -9.28
C SER A 630 57.28 -23.77 -9.91
N PHE A 631 56.20 -23.80 -10.72
CA PHE A 631 55.78 -25.03 -11.40
C PHE A 631 56.92 -25.66 -12.20
N ARG A 632 57.86 -24.86 -12.72
CA ARG A 632 59.06 -25.35 -13.42
C ARG A 632 59.95 -26.19 -12.50
N ASP A 633 60.12 -25.78 -11.26
CA ASP A 633 60.99 -26.46 -10.31
C ASP A 633 60.30 -27.71 -9.72
N VAL A 634 58.98 -27.65 -9.44
CA VAL A 634 58.16 -28.83 -9.09
C VAL A 634 58.19 -29.88 -10.20
N VAL A 635 57.99 -29.44 -11.45
CA VAL A 635 58.06 -30.32 -12.62
C VAL A 635 59.47 -30.89 -12.79
N ARG A 636 60.53 -30.11 -12.55
CA ARG A 636 61.93 -30.57 -12.61
C ARG A 636 62.24 -31.64 -11.58
N GLU A 637 61.82 -31.42 -10.34
CA GLU A 637 62.00 -32.34 -9.22
C GLU A 637 61.31 -33.68 -9.54
N ARG A 638 59.99 -33.65 -9.76
CA ARG A 638 59.18 -34.85 -10.05
C ARG A 638 59.57 -35.56 -11.36
N THR A 639 59.97 -34.82 -12.40
CA THR A 639 60.53 -35.41 -13.64
C THR A 639 61.82 -36.17 -13.32
N THR A 640 62.68 -35.61 -12.46
CA THR A 640 63.93 -36.26 -12.13
C THR A 640 63.72 -37.42 -11.17
N GLU A 641 62.80 -37.35 -10.20
CA GLU A 641 62.38 -38.52 -9.39
C GLU A 641 61.95 -39.70 -10.29
N ASN A 642 61.10 -39.44 -11.29
CA ASN A 642 60.67 -40.47 -12.25
C ASN A 642 61.84 -41.05 -13.08
N VAL A 643 62.78 -40.21 -13.52
CA VAL A 643 63.98 -40.64 -14.27
C VAL A 643 64.95 -41.43 -13.37
N VAL A 644 65.16 -40.99 -12.13
CA VAL A 644 65.95 -41.68 -11.09
C VAL A 644 65.34 -43.04 -10.77
N ALA A 645 64.01 -43.13 -10.67
CA ALA A 645 63.32 -44.37 -10.37
C ALA A 645 63.35 -45.37 -11.55
N ALA A 646 63.20 -44.89 -12.79
CA ALA A 646 63.41 -45.70 -13.99
C ALA A 646 64.85 -46.24 -14.09
N TYR A 647 65.85 -45.40 -13.77
CA TYR A 647 67.25 -45.80 -13.64
C TYR A 647 67.47 -46.80 -12.49
N GLY A 648 66.80 -46.61 -11.35
CA GLY A 648 66.86 -47.50 -10.19
C GLY A 648 66.40 -48.93 -10.49
N ILE A 649 65.37 -49.10 -11.32
CA ILE A 649 64.91 -50.42 -11.78
C ILE A 649 65.98 -51.12 -12.63
N ILE A 650 66.69 -50.37 -13.50
CA ILE A 650 67.83 -50.90 -14.28
C ILE A 650 69.00 -51.23 -13.35
N TYR A 651 69.38 -50.32 -12.44
CA TYR A 651 70.45 -50.49 -11.47
C TYR A 651 70.25 -51.74 -10.60
N ASN A 652 69.06 -51.91 -10.02
CA ASN A 652 68.74 -53.06 -9.17
C ASN A 652 68.86 -54.39 -9.94
N LYS A 653 68.44 -54.44 -11.21
CA LYS A 653 68.60 -55.62 -12.07
C LYS A 653 70.05 -55.85 -12.51
N VAL A 654 70.85 -54.81 -12.72
CA VAL A 654 72.26 -54.91 -13.11
C VAL A 654 73.15 -55.37 -11.94
N VAL A 655 72.88 -54.88 -10.73
CA VAL A 655 73.67 -55.21 -9.52
C VAL A 655 73.31 -56.59 -8.93
N ASP A 656 72.10 -57.10 -9.19
CA ASP A 656 71.69 -58.46 -8.85
C ASP A 656 72.63 -59.51 -9.50
N PRO A 657 73.39 -60.30 -8.69
CA PRO A 657 74.35 -61.27 -9.21
C PRO A 657 73.75 -62.36 -10.11
N SER A 658 72.44 -62.64 -9.98
CA SER A 658 71.76 -63.61 -10.85
C SER A 658 71.76 -63.21 -12.33
N ASN A 659 71.89 -61.90 -12.60
CA ASN A 659 71.89 -61.33 -13.94
C ASN A 659 73.26 -61.27 -14.63
N LYS A 660 74.32 -61.78 -13.97
CA LYS A 660 75.66 -62.02 -14.55
C LYS A 660 76.32 -60.77 -15.22
N TYR A 661 76.38 -59.64 -14.53
CA TYR A 661 77.14 -58.44 -14.96
C TYR A 661 78.47 -58.23 -14.18
N PRO A 662 79.45 -59.15 -14.21
CA PRO A 662 80.59 -59.17 -13.28
C PRO A 662 81.60 -58.03 -13.42
N GLN A 663 81.50 -57.16 -14.44
CA GLN A 663 82.45 -56.08 -14.72
C GLN A 663 81.77 -54.77 -15.18
N LEU A 664 80.45 -54.64 -15.05
CA LEU A 664 79.73 -53.47 -15.55
C LEU A 664 79.74 -52.33 -14.52
N SER A 665 80.56 -51.30 -14.77
CA SER A 665 80.59 -50.10 -13.94
C SER A 665 79.33 -49.26 -14.15
N ILE A 666 78.46 -49.25 -13.13
CA ILE A 666 77.22 -48.47 -13.07
C ILE A 666 77.23 -47.60 -11.80
N LYS A 667 76.79 -46.34 -11.90
CA LYS A 667 76.73 -45.42 -10.76
C LYS A 667 75.63 -45.85 -9.80
N THR A 668 75.83 -45.75 -8.50
CA THR A 668 74.75 -45.99 -7.53
C THR A 668 73.64 -44.94 -7.69
N VAL A 669 72.41 -45.27 -7.29
CA VAL A 669 71.27 -44.31 -7.33
C VAL A 669 71.59 -43.07 -6.48
N GLU A 670 72.33 -43.23 -5.38
CA GLU A 670 72.83 -42.15 -4.53
C GLU A 670 73.92 -41.31 -5.20
N GLN A 671 74.90 -41.92 -5.88
CA GLN A 671 75.88 -41.21 -6.71
C GLN A 671 75.22 -40.43 -7.85
N PHE A 672 74.14 -40.97 -8.40
CA PHE A 672 73.34 -40.34 -9.44
C PHE A 672 72.57 -39.13 -8.90
N LEU A 673 71.82 -39.27 -7.80
CA LEU A 673 71.12 -38.16 -7.13
C LEU A 673 72.06 -37.02 -6.73
N ASN A 674 73.21 -37.35 -6.13
CA ASN A 674 74.24 -36.37 -5.76
C ASN A 674 74.83 -35.63 -6.98
N LEU A 675 74.80 -36.22 -8.18
CA LEU A 675 75.25 -35.57 -9.41
C LEU A 675 74.28 -34.46 -9.89
N TYR A 676 72.99 -34.53 -9.51
CA TYR A 676 71.97 -33.53 -9.86
C TYR A 676 71.65 -32.54 -8.74
N GLY A 677 72.19 -32.77 -7.53
CA GLY A 677 71.91 -31.95 -6.35
C GLY A 677 70.47 -32.10 -5.86
N ILE A 678 69.86 -33.28 -6.03
CA ILE A 678 68.45 -33.54 -5.70
C ILE A 678 68.35 -34.38 -4.43
N ILE A 679 67.57 -33.88 -3.48
CA ILE A 679 67.27 -34.55 -2.21
C ILE A 679 66.12 -35.54 -2.49
N PRO A 680 66.24 -36.84 -2.17
CA PRO A 680 65.18 -37.81 -2.45
C PRO A 680 63.94 -37.59 -1.57
N GLY A 681 62.78 -37.42 -2.20
CA GLY A 681 61.50 -37.24 -1.53
C GLY A 681 60.93 -38.53 -0.89
N PRO A 682 60.04 -38.42 0.12
CA PRO A 682 59.56 -39.57 0.90
C PRO A 682 58.48 -40.44 0.21
N ARG A 683 58.22 -40.28 -1.10
CA ARG A 683 57.08 -40.94 -1.82
C ARG A 683 57.47 -42.10 -2.74
N ILE A 684 58.75 -42.51 -2.76
CA ILE A 684 59.35 -43.24 -3.89
C ILE A 684 58.85 -44.70 -4.09
N THR A 685 58.14 -45.32 -3.15
CA THR A 685 58.02 -46.80 -3.10
C THR A 685 56.68 -47.46 -3.43
N GLU A 686 55.53 -46.77 -3.46
CA GLU A 686 54.21 -47.46 -3.55
C GLU A 686 53.39 -47.18 -4.82
N ASP A 687 53.26 -45.93 -5.29
CA ASP A 687 52.44 -45.59 -6.48
C ASP A 687 53.10 -45.90 -7.84
N MET A 688 54.40 -46.20 -7.85
CA MET A 688 55.23 -46.33 -9.08
C MET A 688 54.65 -47.23 -10.17
N ASP A 689 54.01 -48.34 -9.78
CA ASP A 689 53.52 -49.35 -10.72
C ASP A 689 52.28 -48.87 -11.51
N ILE A 690 51.59 -47.82 -11.04
CA ILE A 690 50.47 -47.18 -11.76
C ILE A 690 51.00 -46.24 -12.85
N GLU A 691 51.97 -45.39 -12.51
CA GLU A 691 52.54 -44.40 -13.43
C GLU A 691 53.34 -45.05 -14.58
N MET A 692 54.06 -46.14 -14.28
CA MET A 692 54.75 -46.93 -15.32
C MET A 692 53.78 -47.70 -16.25
N ARG A 693 52.60 -48.10 -15.75
CA ARG A 693 51.53 -48.65 -16.59
C ARG A 693 50.94 -47.59 -17.52
N ARG A 694 50.74 -46.35 -17.04
CA ARG A 694 50.35 -45.20 -17.89
C ARG A 694 51.33 -44.98 -19.04
N ILE A 695 52.63 -44.87 -18.76
CA ILE A 695 53.69 -44.65 -19.78
C ILE A 695 53.70 -45.77 -20.84
N SER A 696 53.39 -47.01 -20.47
CA SER A 696 53.25 -48.13 -21.41
C SER A 696 51.98 -48.02 -22.27
N PHE A 697 50.87 -47.58 -21.69
CA PHE A 697 49.58 -47.43 -22.37
C PHE A 697 49.61 -46.36 -23.47
N THR A 698 50.27 -45.21 -23.23
CA THR A 698 50.39 -44.11 -24.21
C THR A 698 51.11 -44.50 -25.49
N TYR A 699 51.98 -45.52 -25.44
CA TYR A 699 52.65 -46.07 -26.62
C TYR A 699 51.82 -47.13 -27.35
N PHE A 700 51.04 -47.95 -26.64
CA PHE A 700 50.21 -48.99 -27.26
C PHE A 700 49.08 -48.41 -28.13
N VAL A 701 48.61 -47.20 -27.83
CA VAL A 701 47.56 -46.48 -28.57
C VAL A 701 48.12 -45.77 -29.84
N LYS A 702 49.43 -45.81 -30.09
CA LYS A 702 50.08 -44.97 -31.11
C LYS A 702 50.15 -45.58 -32.52
N GLU A 703 49.85 -46.87 -32.68
CA GLU A 703 49.83 -47.56 -33.98
C GLU A 703 48.41 -47.67 -34.59
N ASP A 704 47.34 -47.42 -33.83
CA ASP A 704 45.97 -47.56 -34.30
C ASP A 704 45.39 -46.21 -34.78
N HIS A 705 44.94 -46.14 -36.04
CA HIS A 705 44.48 -44.91 -36.69
C HIS A 705 43.04 -44.51 -36.29
N ASN A 706 42.84 -44.11 -35.02
CA ASN A 706 41.57 -43.52 -34.56
C ASN A 706 41.75 -42.47 -33.42
N ARG A 707 42.31 -41.30 -33.77
CA ARG A 707 42.40 -40.15 -32.85
C ARG A 707 41.04 -39.45 -32.68
N SER A 708 40.33 -39.66 -31.56
CA SER A 708 39.29 -38.70 -31.08
C SER A 708 38.70 -38.94 -29.66
N ILE A 709 38.93 -40.08 -28.99
CA ILE A 709 38.04 -40.50 -27.87
C ILE A 709 38.69 -40.58 -26.47
N LEU A 710 40.00 -40.80 -26.34
CA LEU A 710 40.60 -41.26 -25.07
C LEU A 710 40.90 -40.20 -23.99
N GLY A 711 40.73 -38.90 -24.26
CA GLY A 711 41.03 -37.84 -23.28
C GLY A 711 40.00 -37.63 -22.16
N ILE A 712 38.79 -38.18 -22.29
CA ILE A 712 37.62 -37.75 -21.49
C ILE A 712 37.29 -38.70 -20.32
N GLN A 713 37.77 -39.95 -20.34
CA GLN A 713 37.23 -41.01 -19.46
C GLN A 713 37.68 -41.00 -17.99
N PHE A 714 38.66 -40.17 -17.58
CA PHE A 714 39.17 -40.17 -16.19
C PHE A 714 38.59 -39.09 -15.25
N PHE A 715 37.99 -38.01 -15.76
CA PHE A 715 37.47 -36.92 -14.92
C PHE A 715 36.01 -37.11 -14.46
N GLY A 716 35.26 -38.01 -15.06
CA GLY A 716 33.81 -38.22 -14.81
C GLY A 716 33.42 -38.80 -13.44
N LYS A 717 34.30 -38.79 -12.44
CA LYS A 717 34.07 -39.39 -11.10
C LYS A 717 34.01 -38.39 -9.95
N TYR A 718 34.39 -37.12 -10.16
CA TYR A 718 34.38 -36.08 -9.12
C TYR A 718 33.45 -34.88 -9.39
N ILE A 719 32.89 -34.75 -10.61
CA ILE A 719 31.86 -33.75 -10.90
C ILE A 719 30.49 -34.34 -10.58
N GLY A 720 30.03 -34.12 -9.34
CA GLY A 720 28.70 -34.49 -8.90
C GLY A 720 27.61 -33.58 -9.50
N VAL A 721 26.44 -34.17 -9.79
CA VAL A 721 25.17 -33.46 -10.04
C VAL A 721 25.15 -32.50 -11.26
N HIS A 722 24.97 -33.05 -12.47
CA HIS A 722 23.90 -32.57 -13.38
C HIS A 722 23.64 -33.43 -14.63
N GLU A 723 24.57 -34.28 -15.07
CA GLU A 723 24.59 -34.84 -16.44
C GLU A 723 23.67 -36.05 -16.70
N LYS A 724 22.38 -35.97 -16.35
CA LYS A 724 21.39 -37.05 -16.60
C LYS A 724 20.38 -36.81 -17.73
N LYS A 725 20.50 -35.73 -18.51
CA LYS A 725 19.60 -35.44 -19.66
C LYS A 725 20.21 -35.57 -21.07
N ASN A 726 21.50 -35.32 -21.26
CA ASN A 726 22.05 -35.16 -22.62
C ASN A 726 22.48 -36.48 -23.30
N ILE A 727 22.90 -37.48 -22.52
CA ILE A 727 23.50 -38.73 -23.05
C ILE A 727 22.51 -39.54 -23.91
N TRP A 728 21.21 -39.51 -23.59
CA TRP A 728 20.17 -40.18 -24.38
C TRP A 728 19.88 -39.51 -25.73
N SER A 729 20.33 -38.27 -25.96
CA SER A 729 20.09 -37.52 -27.20
C SER A 729 21.10 -37.84 -28.31
N GLN A 730 22.38 -38.07 -27.96
CA GLN A 730 23.42 -38.32 -28.95
C GLN A 730 23.47 -39.78 -29.42
N GLU A 731 23.28 -40.75 -28.52
CA GLU A 731 23.35 -42.17 -28.89
C GLU A 731 22.20 -42.59 -29.84
N ALA A 732 21.04 -41.93 -29.72
CA ALA A 732 19.91 -42.07 -30.62
C ALA A 732 20.20 -41.60 -32.06
N LYS A 733 21.19 -40.73 -32.30
CA LYS A 733 21.57 -40.27 -33.64
C LYS A 733 22.59 -41.19 -34.34
N ARG A 734 23.24 -42.11 -33.63
CA ARG A 734 24.26 -43.02 -34.22
C ARG A 734 23.70 -44.33 -34.76
N ARG A 735 22.53 -44.76 -34.30
CA ARG A 735 21.88 -46.00 -34.76
C ARG A 735 20.79 -45.68 -35.76
N GLY A 736 21.09 -45.83 -37.06
CA GLY A 736 20.22 -45.47 -38.19
C GLY A 736 18.96 -46.31 -38.39
N ASN A 737 18.30 -46.75 -37.32
CA ASN A 737 16.98 -47.36 -37.37
C ASN A 737 15.91 -46.31 -37.06
N THR A 738 15.01 -46.06 -38.01
CA THR A 738 13.90 -45.10 -37.92
C THR A 738 12.79 -45.60 -36.97
N VAL A 739 13.10 -45.73 -35.68
CA VAL A 739 12.16 -46.16 -34.65
C VAL A 739 11.45 -44.95 -34.06
N VAL A 740 10.12 -44.95 -34.19
CA VAL A 740 9.19 -43.96 -33.64
C VAL A 740 9.35 -43.88 -32.12
N LEU A 741 10.04 -42.85 -31.63
CA LEU A 741 10.25 -42.60 -30.20
C LEU A 741 9.23 -41.58 -29.66
N THR A 742 8.06 -42.11 -29.30
CA THR A 742 7.13 -41.56 -28.30
C THR A 742 6.70 -40.09 -28.48
N GLN A 743 5.73 -39.85 -29.36
CA GLN A 743 4.68 -38.87 -29.02
C GLN A 743 3.90 -39.43 -27.82
N ASN A 744 4.16 -38.90 -26.63
CA ASN A 744 3.25 -39.10 -25.50
C ASN A 744 1.99 -38.28 -25.78
N ASN A 745 0.95 -38.91 -26.33
CA ASN A 745 -0.34 -38.26 -26.68
C ASN A 745 -1.18 -37.85 -25.45
N TYR A 746 -0.53 -37.35 -24.40
CA TYR A 746 -1.11 -37.10 -23.09
C TYR A 746 -2.17 -36.00 -23.13
N GLY A 747 -1.93 -34.92 -23.86
CA GLY A 747 -2.91 -33.87 -24.16
C GLY A 747 -4.14 -34.40 -24.91
N VAL A 748 -3.97 -35.37 -25.82
CA VAL A 748 -5.09 -36.03 -26.50
C VAL A 748 -5.91 -36.88 -25.52
N TYR A 749 -5.25 -37.65 -24.64
CA TYR A 749 -5.94 -38.44 -23.61
C TYR A 749 -6.66 -37.55 -22.57
N LEU A 750 -6.05 -36.44 -22.15
CA LEU A 750 -6.68 -35.44 -21.29
C LEU A 750 -7.88 -34.78 -21.98
N LEU A 751 -7.76 -34.42 -23.26
CA LEU A 751 -8.86 -33.84 -24.04
C LEU A 751 -10.03 -34.84 -24.13
N ALA A 752 -9.76 -36.10 -24.48
CA ALA A 752 -10.77 -37.14 -24.54
C ALA A 752 -11.47 -37.35 -23.19
N TYR A 753 -10.70 -37.47 -22.09
CA TYR A 753 -11.24 -37.57 -20.73
C TYR A 753 -12.14 -36.38 -20.37
N GLN A 754 -11.70 -35.16 -20.68
CA GLN A 754 -12.42 -33.94 -20.37
C GLN A 754 -13.66 -33.72 -21.26
N LEU A 755 -13.67 -34.26 -22.48
CA LEU A 755 -14.87 -34.36 -23.32
C LEU A 755 -15.87 -35.38 -22.75
N PHE A 756 -15.43 -36.59 -22.38
CA PHE A 756 -16.31 -37.61 -21.78
C PHE A 756 -16.93 -37.15 -20.45
N ASN A 757 -16.21 -36.38 -19.64
CA ASN A 757 -16.72 -35.84 -18.38
C ASN A 757 -17.58 -34.56 -18.56
N SER A 758 -17.56 -33.94 -19.74
CA SER A 758 -18.29 -32.68 -20.02
C SER A 758 -19.74 -32.91 -20.42
N ARG A 759 -20.66 -32.93 -19.44
CA ARG A 759 -22.11 -32.92 -19.69
C ARG A 759 -22.49 -31.74 -20.61
N ASN A 760 -23.27 -32.02 -21.66
CA ASN A 760 -23.79 -31.07 -22.66
C ASN A 760 -22.73 -30.16 -23.30
N ILE A 761 -22.13 -30.63 -24.39
CA ILE A 761 -21.27 -29.85 -25.30
C ILE A 761 -22.12 -29.42 -26.51
N PRO A 762 -22.13 -28.13 -26.89
CA PRO A 762 -22.82 -27.68 -28.11
C PRO A 762 -22.26 -28.33 -29.39
N PRO A 763 -23.10 -28.58 -30.42
CA PRO A 763 -22.74 -29.47 -31.51
C PRO A 763 -21.60 -28.96 -32.41
N VAL A 764 -21.54 -27.67 -32.74
CA VAL A 764 -20.45 -27.14 -33.59
C VAL A 764 -19.14 -27.11 -32.81
N THR A 765 -19.18 -26.70 -31.54
CA THR A 765 -18.05 -26.77 -30.61
C THR A 765 -17.49 -28.20 -30.54
N LEU A 766 -18.34 -29.21 -30.42
CA LEU A 766 -17.93 -30.62 -30.40
C LEU A 766 -17.33 -31.07 -31.75
N ILE A 767 -17.98 -30.76 -32.87
CA ILE A 767 -17.53 -31.13 -34.22
C ILE A 767 -16.15 -30.52 -34.52
N VAL A 768 -15.93 -29.24 -34.19
CA VAL A 768 -14.67 -28.54 -34.45
C VAL A 768 -13.52 -29.08 -33.59
N ILE A 769 -13.79 -29.52 -32.35
CA ILE A 769 -12.81 -30.19 -31.50
C ILE A 769 -12.45 -31.57 -32.06
N ILE A 770 -13.45 -32.39 -32.41
CA ILE A 770 -13.22 -33.73 -33.00
C ILE A 770 -12.46 -33.62 -34.32
N PHE A 771 -12.79 -32.64 -35.17
CA PHE A 771 -12.13 -32.41 -36.45
C PHE A 771 -10.63 -32.07 -36.30
N GLN A 772 -10.28 -31.15 -35.40
CA GLN A 772 -8.88 -30.79 -35.16
C GLN A 772 -8.09 -31.90 -34.44
N MET A 773 -8.74 -32.66 -33.56
CA MET A 773 -8.14 -33.87 -32.97
C MET A 773 -7.89 -34.95 -34.04
N ALA A 774 -8.78 -35.14 -35.01
CA ALA A 774 -8.60 -36.08 -36.11
C ALA A 774 -7.50 -35.65 -37.09
N ILE A 775 -7.33 -34.34 -37.35
CA ILE A 775 -6.19 -33.80 -38.10
C ILE A 775 -4.86 -34.11 -37.38
N PHE A 776 -4.78 -33.83 -36.08
CA PHE A 776 -3.57 -34.09 -35.28
C PHE A 776 -3.22 -35.58 -35.21
N LEU A 777 -4.22 -36.46 -35.20
CA LEU A 777 -4.06 -37.92 -35.23
C LEU A 777 -3.89 -38.51 -36.65
N ASP A 778 -3.44 -37.71 -37.63
CA ASP A 778 -3.13 -38.10 -39.01
C ASP A 778 -4.28 -38.75 -39.83
N TYR A 779 -5.55 -38.71 -39.35
CA TYR A 779 -6.71 -39.23 -40.11
C TYR A 779 -6.96 -38.50 -41.45
N PHE A 780 -6.36 -37.32 -41.63
CA PHE A 780 -6.39 -36.54 -42.87
C PHE A 780 -4.97 -36.34 -43.41
N PRO A 781 -4.38 -37.30 -44.14
CA PRO A 781 -2.96 -37.26 -44.55
C PRO A 781 -2.52 -36.01 -45.34
N ALA A 782 -3.45 -35.30 -45.97
CA ALA A 782 -3.19 -34.02 -46.64
C ALA A 782 -2.79 -32.88 -45.68
N LEU A 783 -3.30 -32.92 -44.44
CA LEU A 783 -3.10 -31.96 -43.34
C LEU A 783 -2.40 -32.63 -42.13
N GLY A 784 -1.72 -33.76 -42.35
CA GLY A 784 -1.12 -34.55 -41.29
C GLY A 784 -0.01 -33.83 -40.51
N GLN A 785 0.30 -34.32 -39.31
CA GLN A 785 1.24 -33.68 -38.37
C GLN A 785 2.65 -33.54 -38.96
N HIS A 786 3.04 -34.47 -39.82
CA HIS A 786 4.27 -34.44 -40.63
C HIS A 786 4.38 -33.25 -41.60
N ARG A 787 3.33 -32.42 -41.74
CA ARG A 787 3.29 -31.23 -42.61
C ARG A 787 3.20 -29.91 -41.85
N THR A 788 3.14 -29.91 -40.52
CA THR A 788 2.88 -28.69 -39.72
C THR A 788 3.90 -27.59 -39.98
N GLU A 789 5.19 -27.92 -40.03
CA GLU A 789 6.26 -26.98 -40.41
C GLU A 789 6.14 -26.50 -41.88
N ALA A 790 5.73 -27.40 -42.78
CA ALA A 790 5.60 -27.10 -44.20
C ALA A 790 4.39 -26.20 -44.52
N MET A 791 3.31 -26.27 -43.71
CA MET A 791 2.01 -25.61 -43.95
C MET A 791 1.69 -24.43 -43.04
N CYS A 792 2.59 -24.07 -42.10
CA CYS A 792 2.38 -22.93 -41.19
C CYS A 792 2.13 -21.60 -41.91
N LEU A 793 1.48 -20.66 -41.22
CA LEU A 793 1.26 -19.32 -41.71
C LEU A 793 2.60 -18.57 -41.68
N LEU A 794 3.10 -18.26 -42.87
CA LEU A 794 4.30 -17.47 -43.14
C LEU A 794 3.88 -16.28 -44.00
N PRO A 795 3.87 -15.03 -43.47
CA PRO A 795 3.43 -13.86 -44.22
C PRO A 795 4.14 -13.69 -45.58
N SER A 796 5.47 -13.92 -45.62
CA SER A 796 6.26 -13.89 -46.86
C SER A 796 5.82 -14.94 -47.89
N ARG A 797 5.30 -16.10 -47.48
CA ARG A 797 4.78 -17.14 -48.39
C ARG A 797 3.37 -16.85 -48.89
N VAL A 798 2.52 -16.27 -48.05
CA VAL A 798 1.17 -15.86 -48.48
C VAL A 798 1.25 -14.71 -49.47
N LEU A 799 2.02 -13.66 -49.16
CA LEU A 799 2.11 -12.45 -50.00
C LEU A 799 2.92 -12.67 -51.29
N TYR A 800 4.15 -13.22 -51.21
CA TYR A 800 5.03 -13.29 -52.39
C TYR A 800 4.91 -14.59 -53.20
N ARG A 801 4.19 -15.61 -52.72
CA ARG A 801 4.01 -16.89 -53.43
C ARG A 801 2.57 -17.35 -53.59
N SER A 802 1.59 -16.54 -53.17
CA SER A 802 0.16 -16.88 -53.28
C SER A 802 -0.21 -18.22 -52.63
N GLU A 803 0.50 -18.62 -51.57
CA GLU A 803 0.28 -19.89 -50.85
C GLU A 803 -0.94 -19.79 -49.90
N TRP A 804 -2.07 -19.28 -50.39
CA TRP A 804 -3.28 -18.90 -49.64
C TRP A 804 -3.84 -20.01 -48.74
N LEU A 805 -3.68 -21.28 -49.12
CA LEU A 805 -4.11 -22.43 -48.32
C LEU A 805 -3.52 -22.43 -46.90
N ARG A 806 -2.33 -21.84 -46.71
CA ARG A 806 -1.70 -21.65 -45.39
C ARG A 806 -2.64 -20.95 -44.41
N MET A 807 -3.42 -19.97 -44.85
CA MET A 807 -4.30 -19.15 -43.99
C MET A 807 -5.43 -19.93 -43.31
N LEU A 808 -5.77 -21.12 -43.84
CA LEU A 808 -6.75 -22.04 -43.26
C LEU A 808 -6.06 -23.26 -42.64
N ALA A 809 -5.03 -23.82 -43.30
CA ALA A 809 -4.31 -24.99 -42.83
C ALA A 809 -3.58 -24.72 -41.49
N SER A 810 -2.91 -23.57 -41.36
CA SER A 810 -2.21 -23.19 -40.13
C SER A 810 -3.12 -23.16 -38.91
N THR A 811 -4.37 -22.74 -39.11
CA THR A 811 -5.35 -22.47 -38.04
C THR A 811 -5.89 -23.76 -37.44
N VAL A 812 -5.89 -24.88 -38.19
CA VAL A 812 -6.37 -26.20 -37.73
C VAL A 812 -5.25 -27.16 -37.33
N MET A 813 -4.02 -26.93 -37.80
CA MET A 813 -2.84 -27.74 -37.45
C MET A 813 -2.19 -27.22 -36.15
N HIS A 814 -1.56 -28.11 -35.39
CA HIS A 814 -0.98 -27.80 -34.07
C HIS A 814 0.46 -28.33 -33.98
N ALA A 815 1.33 -27.67 -33.21
CA ALA A 815 2.74 -28.07 -33.10
C ALA A 815 2.94 -29.36 -32.28
N ASP A 816 2.14 -29.53 -31.22
CA ASP A 816 2.27 -30.59 -30.22
C ASP A 816 0.90 -30.89 -29.57
N ASP A 817 0.83 -31.96 -28.77
CA ASP A 817 -0.40 -32.48 -28.19
C ASP A 817 -0.95 -31.60 -27.04
N MET A 818 -0.06 -30.92 -26.31
CA MET A 818 -0.44 -29.99 -25.25
C MET A 818 -0.97 -28.66 -25.84
N HIS A 819 -0.39 -28.17 -26.93
CA HIS A 819 -0.91 -27.05 -27.69
C HIS A 819 -2.31 -27.36 -28.28
N LEU A 820 -2.53 -28.57 -28.81
CA LEU A 820 -3.88 -29.03 -29.16
C LEU A 820 -4.81 -29.03 -27.93
N TYR A 821 -4.40 -29.63 -26.82
CA TYR A 821 -5.20 -29.70 -25.59
C TYR A 821 -5.65 -28.31 -25.11
N PHE A 822 -4.71 -27.37 -24.93
CA PHE A 822 -5.04 -26.04 -24.43
C PHE A 822 -5.94 -25.25 -25.39
N ASN A 823 -5.72 -25.34 -26.71
CA ASN A 823 -6.60 -24.70 -27.69
C ASN A 823 -8.01 -25.31 -27.66
N MET A 824 -8.12 -26.64 -27.59
CA MET A 824 -9.44 -27.32 -27.62
C MET A 824 -10.21 -27.17 -26.30
N ILE A 825 -9.56 -27.10 -25.13
CA ILE A 825 -10.21 -26.77 -23.85
C ILE A 825 -10.64 -25.29 -23.82
N SER A 826 -9.81 -24.39 -24.35
CA SER A 826 -10.15 -22.97 -24.52
C SER A 826 -11.36 -22.78 -25.46
N LEU A 827 -11.43 -23.56 -26.55
CA LEU A 827 -12.59 -23.63 -27.44
C LEU A 827 -13.83 -24.18 -26.72
N LEU A 828 -13.69 -25.30 -26.01
CA LEU A 828 -14.78 -25.93 -25.27
C LEU A 828 -15.43 -24.96 -24.27
N TRP A 829 -14.64 -24.23 -23.50
CA TRP A 829 -15.15 -23.28 -22.50
C TRP A 829 -15.81 -22.05 -23.13
N LYS A 830 -15.18 -21.46 -24.15
CA LYS A 830 -15.70 -20.28 -24.88
C LYS A 830 -16.97 -20.64 -25.68
N GLY A 831 -16.94 -21.73 -26.44
CA GLY A 831 -18.04 -22.25 -27.25
C GLY A 831 -19.27 -22.68 -26.44
N ARG A 832 -19.05 -23.33 -25.28
CA ARG A 832 -20.12 -23.72 -24.34
C ARG A 832 -20.99 -22.54 -23.86
N ARG A 833 -20.49 -21.30 -23.88
CA ARG A 833 -21.24 -20.08 -23.55
C ARG A 833 -21.69 -19.28 -24.78
N LEU A 834 -20.91 -19.28 -25.86
CA LEU A 834 -21.19 -18.50 -27.08
C LEU A 834 -22.16 -19.21 -28.04
N GLU A 835 -21.98 -20.51 -28.31
CA GLU A 835 -22.80 -21.24 -29.27
C GLU A 835 -24.29 -21.29 -28.88
N PRO A 836 -24.68 -21.54 -27.61
CA PRO A 836 -26.10 -21.50 -27.21
C PRO A 836 -26.72 -20.09 -27.24
N ARG A 837 -25.90 -19.03 -27.32
CA ARG A 837 -26.35 -17.62 -27.31
C ARG A 837 -26.41 -17.02 -28.72
N LEU A 838 -25.63 -17.55 -29.66
CA LEU A 838 -25.60 -17.16 -31.07
C LEU A 838 -26.38 -18.11 -31.98
N GLY A 839 -26.57 -19.36 -31.55
CA GLY A 839 -27.08 -20.45 -32.38
C GLY A 839 -25.97 -21.10 -33.22
N SER A 840 -26.03 -22.43 -33.38
CA SER A 840 -24.96 -23.21 -34.02
C SER A 840 -24.65 -22.79 -35.46
N LYS A 841 -25.64 -22.36 -36.25
CA LYS A 841 -25.43 -21.87 -37.63
C LYS A 841 -24.57 -20.60 -37.65
N TYR A 842 -24.95 -19.59 -36.89
CA TYR A 842 -24.21 -18.33 -36.77
C TYR A 842 -22.82 -18.57 -36.17
N PHE A 843 -22.71 -19.43 -35.15
CA PHE A 843 -21.44 -19.75 -34.52
C PHE A 843 -20.46 -20.44 -35.49
N LEU A 844 -20.93 -21.38 -36.33
CA LEU A 844 -20.10 -22.00 -37.38
C LEU A 844 -19.60 -20.96 -38.41
N LEU A 845 -20.49 -20.09 -38.88
CA LEU A 845 -20.15 -19.00 -39.80
C LEU A 845 -19.11 -18.05 -39.18
N LEU A 846 -19.30 -17.69 -37.91
CA LEU A 846 -18.39 -16.83 -37.15
C LEU A 846 -17.00 -17.46 -36.98
N LEU A 847 -16.89 -18.76 -36.70
CA LEU A 847 -15.61 -19.46 -36.61
C LEU A 847 -14.84 -19.43 -37.94
N ILE A 848 -15.53 -19.65 -39.07
CA ILE A 848 -14.92 -19.59 -40.42
C ILE A 848 -14.44 -18.17 -40.73
N ILE A 849 -15.26 -17.16 -40.44
CA ILE A 849 -14.91 -15.75 -40.68
C ILE A 849 -13.75 -15.32 -39.77
N PHE A 850 -13.74 -15.70 -38.50
CA PHE A 850 -12.62 -15.42 -37.59
C PHE A 850 -11.33 -16.12 -38.01
N ALA A 851 -11.38 -17.36 -38.49
CA ALA A 851 -10.20 -18.07 -39.01
C ALA A 851 -9.55 -17.33 -40.20
N LEU A 852 -10.37 -16.87 -41.16
CA LEU A 852 -9.87 -16.08 -42.29
C LEU A 852 -9.42 -14.67 -41.88
N ALA A 853 -10.18 -13.99 -41.03
CA ALA A 853 -9.88 -12.62 -40.61
C ALA A 853 -8.62 -12.54 -39.73
N THR A 854 -8.37 -13.52 -38.85
CA THR A 854 -7.17 -13.53 -38.01
C THR A 854 -5.91 -13.78 -38.83
N SER A 855 -5.93 -14.76 -39.74
CA SER A 855 -4.83 -14.98 -40.68
C SER A 855 -4.58 -13.77 -41.58
N SER A 856 -5.63 -13.11 -42.08
CA SER A 856 -5.51 -11.88 -42.89
C SER A 856 -4.90 -10.72 -42.10
N THR A 857 -5.36 -10.53 -40.86
CA THR A 857 -4.87 -9.48 -39.95
C THR A 857 -3.41 -9.73 -39.56
N MET A 858 -3.02 -10.98 -39.33
CA MET A 858 -1.63 -11.33 -39.00
C MET A 858 -0.67 -11.04 -40.17
N VAL A 859 -1.07 -11.39 -41.39
CA VAL A 859 -0.29 -11.08 -42.61
C VAL A 859 -0.17 -9.56 -42.79
N GLY A 860 -1.28 -8.82 -42.62
CA GLY A 860 -1.27 -7.36 -42.68
C GLY A 860 -0.38 -6.70 -41.62
N LEU A 861 -0.48 -7.10 -40.35
CA LEU A 861 0.35 -6.57 -39.27
C LEU A 861 1.83 -6.90 -39.45
N SER A 862 2.16 -8.09 -39.96
CA SER A 862 3.55 -8.48 -40.23
C SER A 862 4.16 -7.63 -41.35
N TYR A 863 3.39 -7.36 -42.41
CA TYR A 863 3.79 -6.47 -43.51
C TYR A 863 3.98 -5.03 -43.02
N LEU A 864 3.02 -4.49 -42.23
CA LEU A 864 3.12 -3.14 -41.66
C LEU A 864 4.32 -2.98 -40.72
N ALA A 865 4.62 -4.00 -39.90
CA ALA A 865 5.74 -3.98 -38.96
C ALA A 865 7.12 -3.93 -39.65
N ASP A 866 7.25 -4.57 -40.81
CA ASP A 866 8.50 -4.63 -41.57
C ASP A 866 8.64 -3.39 -42.47
N GLU A 867 7.65 -3.11 -43.33
CA GLU A 867 7.71 -2.07 -44.37
C GLU A 867 7.52 -0.63 -43.85
N ILE A 868 6.64 -0.42 -42.85
CA ILE A 868 6.35 0.94 -42.33
C ILE A 868 7.17 1.26 -41.09
N PHE A 869 7.31 0.32 -40.16
CA PHE A 869 8.00 0.55 -38.89
C PHE A 869 9.46 0.08 -38.87
N THR A 870 9.94 -0.61 -39.91
CA THR A 870 11.34 -1.08 -40.04
C THR A 870 11.84 -1.91 -38.85
N LEU A 871 10.95 -2.67 -38.20
CA LEU A 871 11.25 -3.38 -36.94
C LEU A 871 12.12 -4.64 -37.10
N GLY A 872 12.56 -4.93 -38.33
CA GLY A 872 13.41 -6.04 -38.71
C GLY A 872 12.61 -7.24 -39.25
N GLY A 873 13.06 -7.77 -40.39
CA GLY A 873 12.38 -8.80 -41.20
C GLY A 873 12.26 -10.21 -40.60
N SER A 874 12.28 -10.31 -39.27
CA SER A 874 11.90 -11.51 -38.53
C SER A 874 10.39 -11.75 -38.58
N PHE A 875 9.56 -10.70 -38.54
CA PHE A 875 8.10 -10.84 -38.48
C PHE A 875 7.49 -11.43 -39.76
N MET A 876 7.97 -11.00 -40.93
CA MET A 876 7.54 -11.56 -42.23
C MET A 876 7.91 -13.05 -42.42
N ASN A 877 8.83 -13.56 -41.59
CA ASN A 877 9.32 -14.94 -41.62
C ASN A 877 8.95 -15.74 -40.35
N GLN A 878 8.08 -15.22 -39.48
CA GLN A 878 7.57 -15.98 -38.35
C GLN A 878 6.56 -17.03 -38.85
N CYS A 879 6.84 -18.31 -38.55
CA CYS A 879 6.00 -19.46 -38.86
C CYS A 879 4.99 -19.68 -37.72
N VAL A 880 3.68 -19.64 -38.02
CA VAL A 880 2.61 -19.69 -37.01
C VAL A 880 1.60 -20.80 -37.29
N VAL A 881 1.17 -21.51 -36.25
CA VAL A 881 0.16 -22.60 -36.29
C VAL A 881 -0.71 -22.56 -35.03
N GLY A 882 -1.89 -23.18 -35.10
CA GLY A 882 -2.84 -23.36 -34.01
C GLY A 882 -4.08 -22.46 -34.09
N PHE A 883 -5.14 -22.89 -33.41
CA PHE A 883 -6.45 -22.20 -33.38
C PHE A 883 -6.46 -20.92 -32.50
N SER A 884 -5.32 -20.55 -31.90
CA SER A 884 -5.24 -19.55 -30.82
C SER A 884 -5.68 -18.15 -31.23
N GLY A 885 -5.41 -17.70 -32.46
CA GLY A 885 -5.90 -16.41 -32.97
C GLY A 885 -7.44 -16.32 -32.92
N VAL A 886 -8.13 -17.37 -33.34
CA VAL A 886 -9.61 -17.47 -33.27
C VAL A 886 -10.08 -17.47 -31.82
N LEU A 887 -9.35 -18.12 -30.91
CA LEU A 887 -9.67 -18.14 -29.49
C LEU A 887 -9.54 -16.76 -28.83
N PHE A 888 -8.59 -15.93 -29.25
CA PHE A 888 -8.49 -14.54 -28.80
C PHE A 888 -9.65 -13.68 -29.32
N ALA A 889 -10.08 -13.85 -30.58
CA ALA A 889 -11.28 -13.18 -31.10
C ALA A 889 -12.55 -13.59 -30.33
N LEU A 890 -12.71 -14.89 -30.04
CA LEU A 890 -13.78 -15.41 -29.18
C LEU A 890 -13.67 -14.95 -27.72
N LYS A 891 -12.46 -14.68 -27.19
CA LYS A 891 -12.25 -14.14 -25.84
C LYS A 891 -12.83 -12.73 -25.73
N VAL A 892 -12.48 -11.83 -26.65
CA VAL A 892 -13.03 -10.46 -26.71
C VAL A 892 -14.55 -10.51 -26.80
N LEU A 893 -15.09 -11.39 -27.64
CA LEU A 893 -16.53 -11.57 -27.80
C LEU A 893 -17.23 -12.10 -26.53
N HIS A 894 -16.63 -13.10 -25.86
CA HIS A 894 -17.12 -13.61 -24.57
C HIS A 894 -17.11 -12.52 -23.50
N THR A 895 -16.00 -11.79 -23.33
CA THR A 895 -15.87 -10.68 -22.38
C THR A 895 -16.90 -9.57 -22.68
N THR A 896 -17.22 -9.31 -23.94
CA THR A 896 -18.25 -8.33 -24.35
C THR A 896 -19.68 -8.80 -24.07
N TYR A 897 -20.00 -10.09 -24.27
CA TYR A 897 -21.33 -10.63 -23.97
C TYR A 897 -21.57 -10.94 -22.48
N PHE A 898 -20.52 -11.15 -21.70
CA PHE A 898 -20.59 -11.57 -20.29
C PHE A 898 -19.72 -10.68 -19.38
N PRO A 899 -19.87 -9.34 -19.39
CA PRO A 899 -18.96 -8.41 -18.71
C PRO A 899 -18.94 -8.58 -17.17
N TYR A 900 -20.03 -9.12 -16.60
CA TYR A 900 -20.21 -9.38 -15.16
C TYR A 900 -19.95 -10.83 -14.74
N SER A 901 -19.31 -11.66 -15.58
CA SER A 901 -18.75 -12.94 -15.09
C SER A 901 -17.46 -12.70 -14.34
N ASP A 902 -17.22 -13.46 -13.26
CA ASP A 902 -15.91 -13.52 -12.60
C ASP A 902 -14.86 -14.07 -13.57
N HIS A 903 -13.98 -13.19 -14.05
CA HIS A 903 -12.93 -13.54 -15.00
C HIS A 903 -11.68 -14.03 -14.24
N ASN A 904 -11.78 -15.20 -13.62
CA ASN A 904 -10.66 -15.82 -12.93
C ASN A 904 -9.64 -16.38 -13.94
N LEU A 905 -8.48 -15.74 -14.07
CA LEU A 905 -7.35 -16.28 -14.83
C LEU A 905 -6.85 -17.55 -14.11
N PHE A 906 -6.76 -18.66 -14.86
CA PHE A 906 -6.48 -20.02 -14.34
C PHE A 906 -7.38 -20.49 -13.18
N GLY A 907 -8.53 -19.85 -12.97
CA GLY A 907 -9.50 -20.22 -11.92
C GLY A 907 -9.27 -19.58 -10.55
N TRP A 908 -8.11 -18.96 -10.29
CA TRP A 908 -7.73 -18.42 -8.97
C TRP A 908 -7.44 -16.91 -8.92
N LEU A 909 -7.06 -16.27 -10.02
CA LEU A 909 -6.74 -14.83 -10.03
C LEU A 909 -7.90 -14.00 -10.62
N PRO A 910 -8.70 -13.26 -9.83
CA PRO A 910 -9.79 -12.45 -10.35
C PRO A 910 -9.27 -11.20 -11.07
N ILE A 911 -9.58 -11.06 -12.36
CA ILE A 911 -9.18 -9.90 -13.17
C ILE A 911 -10.43 -9.14 -13.65
N PRO A 912 -10.48 -7.79 -13.58
CA PRO A 912 -11.55 -7.01 -14.18
C PRO A 912 -11.71 -7.36 -15.67
N SER A 913 -12.94 -7.63 -16.10
CA SER A 913 -13.24 -8.22 -17.41
C SER A 913 -12.60 -7.46 -18.59
N GLN A 914 -12.55 -6.13 -18.52
CA GLN A 914 -11.86 -5.23 -19.47
C GLN A 914 -10.37 -5.55 -19.71
N TYR A 915 -9.66 -6.11 -18.73
CA TYR A 915 -8.23 -6.46 -18.85
C TYR A 915 -8.00 -7.95 -19.14
N ALA A 916 -9.04 -8.80 -19.05
CA ALA A 916 -8.90 -10.25 -19.12
C ALA A 916 -8.38 -10.78 -20.47
N CYS A 917 -8.53 -10.03 -21.56
CA CYS A 917 -7.94 -10.38 -22.87
C CYS A 917 -6.44 -10.08 -22.91
N TRP A 918 -6.03 -8.93 -22.35
CA TRP A 918 -4.63 -8.50 -22.30
C TRP A 918 -3.81 -9.32 -21.31
N ALA A 919 -4.39 -9.69 -20.16
CA ALA A 919 -3.76 -10.59 -19.20
C ALA A 919 -3.55 -12.01 -19.76
N GLU A 920 -4.50 -12.55 -20.54
CA GLU A 920 -4.35 -13.84 -21.25
C GLU A 920 -3.24 -13.76 -22.32
N LEU A 921 -3.07 -12.61 -22.99
CA LEU A 921 -1.98 -12.35 -23.95
C LEU A 921 -0.60 -12.32 -23.27
N PHE A 922 -0.43 -11.48 -22.23
CA PHE A 922 0.85 -11.34 -21.54
C PHE A 922 1.28 -12.64 -20.85
N LEU A 923 0.36 -13.32 -20.16
CA LEU A 923 0.67 -14.57 -19.47
C LEU A 923 1.07 -15.68 -20.46
N LEU A 924 0.37 -15.82 -21.60
CA LEU A 924 0.78 -16.78 -22.63
C LEU A 924 2.17 -16.43 -23.21
N GLN A 925 2.50 -15.15 -23.43
CA GLN A 925 3.83 -14.77 -23.89
C GLN A 925 4.94 -15.07 -22.86
N MET A 926 4.61 -15.09 -21.56
CA MET A 926 5.52 -15.50 -20.49
C MET A 926 5.67 -17.03 -20.38
N LEU A 927 4.58 -17.80 -20.50
CA LEU A 927 4.63 -19.26 -20.39
C LEU A 927 5.17 -19.96 -21.65
N THR A 928 4.85 -19.44 -22.83
CA THR A 928 5.26 -19.99 -24.13
C THR A 928 5.85 -18.89 -25.03
N PRO A 929 7.08 -18.42 -24.75
CA PRO A 929 7.71 -17.32 -25.50
C PRO A 929 7.88 -17.58 -27.00
N ASN A 930 7.81 -18.84 -27.45
CA ASN A 930 7.81 -19.24 -28.85
C ASN A 930 6.46 -18.99 -29.57
N ALA A 931 5.39 -18.65 -28.85
CA ALA A 931 4.09 -18.34 -29.43
C ALA A 931 4.10 -16.98 -30.16
N SER A 932 3.31 -16.86 -31.23
CA SER A 932 3.25 -15.60 -31.99
C SER A 932 2.38 -14.56 -31.31
N PHE A 933 3.03 -13.57 -30.70
CA PHE A 933 2.40 -12.34 -30.23
C PHE A 933 1.51 -11.69 -31.30
N ILE A 934 1.97 -11.60 -32.56
CA ILE A 934 1.20 -11.01 -33.67
C ILE A 934 -0.03 -11.86 -33.99
N GLY A 935 0.07 -13.19 -33.98
CA GLY A 935 -1.08 -14.08 -34.17
C GLY A 935 -2.17 -13.89 -33.10
N HIS A 936 -1.79 -13.75 -31.83
CA HIS A 936 -2.73 -13.48 -30.73
C HIS A 936 -3.31 -12.07 -30.78
N LEU A 937 -2.49 -11.05 -31.05
CA LEU A 937 -2.90 -9.65 -31.23
C LEU A 937 -3.90 -9.51 -32.39
N SER A 938 -3.68 -10.24 -33.48
CA SER A 938 -4.61 -10.33 -34.62
C SER A 938 -5.98 -10.86 -34.19
N GLY A 939 -6.00 -11.86 -33.28
CA GLY A 939 -7.22 -12.33 -32.63
C GLY A 939 -7.96 -11.23 -31.86
N ILE A 940 -7.25 -10.45 -31.04
CA ILE A 940 -7.85 -9.34 -30.29
C ILE A 940 -8.44 -8.28 -31.24
N ILE A 941 -7.72 -7.91 -32.29
CA ILE A 941 -8.16 -6.92 -33.29
C ILE A 941 -9.39 -7.42 -34.09
N VAL A 942 -9.44 -8.71 -34.45
CA VAL A 942 -10.63 -9.31 -35.08
C VAL A 942 -11.82 -9.35 -34.13
N GLY A 943 -11.59 -9.68 -32.86
CA GLY A 943 -12.62 -9.61 -31.83
C GLY A 943 -13.19 -8.19 -31.65
N LEU A 944 -12.32 -7.18 -31.59
CA LEU A 944 -12.71 -5.77 -31.47
C LEU A 944 -13.42 -5.25 -32.73
N THR A 945 -12.95 -5.58 -33.93
CA THR A 945 -13.63 -5.16 -35.18
C THR A 945 -14.97 -5.86 -35.40
N TYR A 946 -15.22 -7.02 -34.78
CA TYR A 946 -16.57 -7.58 -34.68
C TYR A 946 -17.42 -6.80 -33.65
N THR A 947 -16.96 -6.61 -32.42
CA THR A 947 -17.77 -6.00 -31.36
C THR A 947 -18.02 -4.49 -31.56
N MET A 948 -17.11 -3.78 -32.23
CA MET A 948 -17.27 -2.37 -32.62
C MET A 948 -18.09 -2.17 -33.90
N GLY A 949 -18.52 -3.25 -34.59
CA GLY A 949 -19.47 -3.20 -35.70
C GLY A 949 -19.01 -3.71 -37.07
N PRO A 950 -17.88 -3.26 -37.67
CA PRO A 950 -17.64 -3.43 -39.10
C PRO A 950 -17.55 -4.89 -39.57
N LEU A 951 -16.89 -5.78 -38.80
CA LEU A 951 -16.85 -7.20 -39.15
C LEU A 951 -18.18 -7.90 -38.86
N LYS A 952 -18.97 -7.43 -37.88
CA LYS A 952 -20.30 -7.97 -37.62
C LYS A 952 -21.24 -7.73 -38.81
N THR A 953 -21.23 -6.53 -39.41
CA THR A 953 -22.04 -6.24 -40.59
C THR A 953 -21.75 -7.21 -41.75
N VAL A 954 -20.49 -7.63 -41.92
CA VAL A 954 -20.11 -8.65 -42.92
C VAL A 954 -20.66 -10.03 -42.57
N VAL A 955 -20.59 -10.45 -41.30
CA VAL A 955 -21.15 -11.73 -40.82
C VAL A 955 -22.67 -11.76 -41.02
N ASP A 956 -23.36 -10.71 -40.60
CA ASP A 956 -24.82 -10.59 -40.71
C ASP A 956 -25.29 -10.58 -42.19
N VAL A 957 -24.53 -9.95 -43.10
CA VAL A 957 -24.80 -10.02 -44.56
C VAL A 957 -24.57 -11.42 -45.12
N LEU A 958 -23.49 -12.10 -44.72
CA LEU A 958 -23.21 -13.48 -45.17
C LEU A 958 -24.26 -14.48 -44.66
N GLU A 959 -24.77 -14.32 -43.45
CA GLU A 959 -25.88 -15.14 -42.95
C GLU A 959 -27.14 -14.98 -43.82
N ASN A 960 -27.50 -13.74 -44.19
CA ASN A 960 -28.64 -13.49 -45.07
C ASN A 960 -28.46 -14.11 -46.47
N ILE A 961 -27.25 -14.11 -47.01
CA ILE A 961 -26.95 -14.78 -48.28
C ILE A 961 -27.07 -16.31 -48.14
N ILE A 962 -26.59 -16.88 -47.01
CA ILE A 962 -26.65 -18.32 -46.75
C ILE A 962 -28.11 -18.78 -46.51
N SER A 963 -28.94 -18.00 -45.80
CA SER A 963 -30.34 -18.35 -45.58
C SER A 963 -31.16 -18.34 -46.88
N LEU A 964 -30.89 -17.39 -47.78
CA LEU A 964 -31.44 -17.33 -49.14
C LEU A 964 -31.02 -18.53 -49.99
N LEU A 965 -29.74 -18.94 -49.93
CA LEU A 965 -29.21 -20.07 -50.72
C LEU A 965 -29.68 -21.45 -50.24
N PHE A 966 -29.93 -21.61 -48.93
CA PHE A 966 -30.30 -22.90 -48.33
C PHE A 966 -31.80 -23.01 -47.95
N GLY A 967 -32.66 -22.14 -48.48
CA GLY A 967 -34.12 -22.33 -48.47
C GLY A 967 -34.80 -22.21 -47.11
N GLY A 968 -34.24 -21.43 -46.19
CA GLY A 968 -34.84 -21.21 -44.87
C GLY A 968 -35.94 -20.15 -44.89
N ILE A 969 -37.17 -20.52 -44.53
CA ILE A 969 -38.25 -19.54 -44.30
C ILE A 969 -37.85 -18.65 -43.10
N PRO A 970 -37.92 -17.31 -43.20
CA PRO A 970 -37.66 -16.44 -42.07
C PRO A 970 -38.82 -16.50 -41.06
N GLU A 971 -38.55 -16.99 -39.85
CA GLU A 971 -39.50 -16.90 -38.74
C GLU A 971 -39.74 -15.44 -38.33
N SER A 972 -40.98 -15.11 -37.98
CA SER A 972 -41.44 -13.73 -37.88
C SER A 972 -40.95 -13.02 -36.62
N SER A 973 -40.39 -11.83 -36.82
CA SER A 973 -39.92 -10.97 -35.74
C SER A 973 -41.05 -10.56 -34.79
N SER A 974 -41.01 -10.98 -33.53
CA SER A 974 -41.83 -10.39 -32.48
C SER A 974 -41.13 -10.39 -31.12
N GLN A 975 -41.44 -9.38 -30.31
CA GLN A 975 -41.14 -9.27 -28.88
C GLN A 975 -39.66 -9.37 -28.42
N THR A 976 -38.92 -8.27 -28.56
CA THR A 976 -38.37 -7.63 -27.35
C THR A 976 -38.26 -6.13 -27.54
N ARG A 977 -38.97 -5.36 -26.70
CA ARG A 977 -39.12 -3.91 -26.82
C ARG A 977 -38.28 -3.22 -25.73
N SER A 978 -37.74 -2.05 -26.06
CA SER A 978 -37.20 -1.04 -25.12
C SER A 978 -36.19 -1.49 -24.04
N ARG A 979 -34.94 -1.04 -24.21
CA ARG A 979 -34.42 0.02 -23.31
C ARG A 979 -33.29 0.79 -23.98
N THR A 980 -33.43 2.11 -24.01
CA THR A 980 -32.36 3.05 -24.36
C THR A 980 -31.34 3.08 -23.23
N TRP A 981 -30.05 3.00 -23.56
CA TRP A 981 -28.99 3.37 -22.64
C TRP A 981 -27.92 4.16 -23.39
N SER A 982 -27.88 5.46 -23.14
CA SER A 982 -26.83 6.36 -23.59
C SER A 982 -25.62 6.19 -22.68
N ASN A 983 -24.50 5.69 -23.20
CA ASN A 983 -23.23 5.75 -22.46
C ASN A 983 -22.01 5.84 -23.40
N ASN A 984 -21.15 6.83 -23.11
CA ASN A 984 -19.73 6.93 -23.46
C ASN A 984 -19.23 6.47 -24.86
N ARG A 985 -19.76 7.10 -25.92
CA ARG A 985 -18.91 7.41 -27.09
C ARG A 985 -17.96 8.56 -26.71
N ASN A 986 -16.75 8.29 -26.19
CA ASN A 986 -15.67 9.30 -26.07
C ASN A 986 -14.27 8.78 -25.65
N TRP A 987 -14.02 7.47 -25.58
CA TRP A 987 -12.83 6.91 -24.90
C TRP A 987 -11.56 6.72 -25.75
N PHE A 988 -11.51 7.20 -27.00
CA PHE A 988 -10.37 6.95 -27.91
C PHE A 988 -9.92 8.17 -28.77
N THR A 989 -10.46 9.36 -28.52
CA THR A 989 -10.27 10.52 -29.42
C THR A 989 -10.04 11.84 -28.70
N ASN A 990 -8.86 12.03 -28.09
CA ASN A 990 -8.23 13.36 -28.05
C ASN A 990 -6.71 13.28 -27.79
N TRP A 991 -5.93 13.17 -28.86
CA TRP A 991 -4.48 13.38 -28.87
C TRP A 991 -4.17 14.40 -29.96
N GLY A 992 -4.02 15.67 -29.56
CA GLY A 992 -3.91 16.80 -30.47
C GLY A 992 -3.28 18.02 -29.80
N PHE A 993 -2.23 18.54 -30.41
CA PHE A 993 -1.40 19.65 -29.94
C PHE A 993 -2.21 20.89 -29.49
N GLY A 994 -1.84 21.46 -28.35
CA GLY A 994 -2.28 22.79 -27.90
C GLY A 994 -1.15 23.52 -27.20
N SER A 995 -0.81 24.74 -27.63
CA SER A 995 0.24 25.56 -27.03
C SER A 995 -0.21 27.02 -26.91
N ARG A 996 0.31 27.70 -25.87
CA ARG A 996 0.24 29.14 -25.56
C ARG A 996 -1.08 29.74 -25.03
N TYR A 997 -0.96 30.22 -23.78
CA TYR A 997 -1.59 31.40 -23.16
C TYR A 997 -3.13 31.49 -23.02
N GLY A 998 -3.60 31.57 -21.77
CA GLY A 998 -4.94 32.06 -21.42
C GLY A 998 -5.58 31.37 -20.22
N ALA A 999 -5.56 32.03 -19.05
CA ALA A 999 -6.45 31.75 -17.91
C ALA A 999 -7.66 32.73 -17.99
N PRO A 1000 -8.85 32.47 -17.37
CA PRO A 1000 -9.03 31.82 -16.07
C PRO A 1000 -10.23 30.84 -15.93
N HIS A 1001 -10.33 30.24 -14.73
CA HIS A 1001 -11.49 29.62 -14.06
C HIS A 1001 -12.66 29.02 -14.90
N GLU A 1002 -12.74 27.69 -14.90
CA GLU A 1002 -14.04 26.97 -14.82
C GLU A 1002 -13.86 25.58 -14.17
N ARG A 1003 -14.93 24.97 -13.64
CA ARG A 1003 -14.91 23.67 -12.91
C ARG A 1003 -15.69 22.59 -13.67
N PRO A 1004 -15.10 21.42 -14.00
CA PRO A 1004 -15.85 20.29 -14.54
C PRO A 1004 -16.56 19.48 -13.43
N SER A 1005 -17.74 18.93 -13.73
CA SER A 1005 -18.59 18.17 -12.80
C SER A 1005 -19.07 16.86 -13.43
N TYR A 1006 -18.82 15.72 -12.78
CA TYR A 1006 -19.39 14.42 -13.16
C TYR A 1006 -19.71 13.53 -11.94
N GLY A 1007 -21.01 13.22 -11.76
CA GLY A 1007 -21.51 12.03 -11.04
C GLY A 1007 -22.05 10.99 -12.05
N TRP A 1008 -22.77 9.93 -11.67
CA TRP A 1008 -23.51 9.67 -10.43
C TRP A 1008 -23.78 8.16 -10.19
N ARG A 1009 -23.78 7.75 -8.91
CA ARG A 1009 -24.84 6.95 -8.24
C ARG A 1009 -25.61 5.88 -9.06
N ASN A 1010 -24.93 4.81 -9.47
CA ASN A 1010 -25.51 3.59 -10.07
C ASN A 1010 -24.78 2.35 -9.50
N GLU A 1011 -25.40 1.23 -9.12
CA GLU A 1011 -26.80 0.78 -9.24
C GLU A 1011 -27.20 -0.14 -8.04
N ARG A 1012 -27.99 0.39 -7.10
CA ARG A 1012 -28.79 -0.34 -6.07
C ARG A 1012 -28.21 -1.65 -5.48
N ARG A 1013 -26.91 -1.65 -5.16
CA ARG A 1013 -26.20 -2.59 -4.27
C ARG A 1013 -25.20 -1.99 -3.26
N SER A 1014 -24.96 -0.70 -3.07
CA SER A 1014 -25.62 0.53 -3.51
C SER A 1014 -27.13 0.68 -3.23
N PHE A 1015 -27.81 -0.24 -2.51
CA PHE A 1015 -29.20 -0.03 -2.08
C PHE A 1015 -29.22 0.75 -0.77
N ASP A 1016 -28.40 0.33 0.20
CA ASP A 1016 -28.22 1.00 1.49
C ASP A 1016 -27.42 2.31 1.35
N GLU A 1017 -26.56 2.39 0.32
CA GLU A 1017 -25.94 3.63 -0.19
C GLU A 1017 -26.95 4.54 -0.92
N TYR A 1018 -28.09 4.01 -1.35
CA TYR A 1018 -29.18 4.80 -1.97
C TYR A 1018 -30.08 5.43 -0.92
N THR A 1019 -30.34 4.73 0.20
CA THR A 1019 -31.18 5.16 1.32
C THR A 1019 -30.43 5.97 2.37
N GLY A 1020 -29.11 5.80 2.49
CA GLY A 1020 -28.30 6.51 3.49
C GLY A 1020 -28.67 6.14 4.93
N GLY A 1021 -29.15 4.91 5.15
CA GLY A 1021 -29.66 4.42 6.43
C GLY A 1021 -31.09 4.86 6.79
N MET A 1022 -31.69 5.81 6.07
CA MET A 1022 -33.05 6.30 6.34
C MET A 1022 -34.14 5.34 5.85
N SER A 1023 -35.21 5.20 6.62
CA SER A 1023 -36.34 4.32 6.28
C SER A 1023 -37.15 4.84 5.07
N GLU A 1024 -37.97 3.98 4.47
CA GLU A 1024 -38.91 4.37 3.40
C GLU A 1024 -39.95 5.39 3.90
N GLU A 1025 -40.36 5.25 5.17
CA GLU A 1025 -41.27 6.16 5.87
C GLU A 1025 -40.65 7.55 6.09
N GLU A 1026 -39.38 7.62 6.47
CA GLU A 1026 -38.65 8.88 6.65
C GLU A 1026 -38.40 9.61 5.32
N GLN A 1027 -38.09 8.86 4.26
CA GLN A 1027 -37.98 9.39 2.90
C GLN A 1027 -39.33 10.00 2.43
N MET A 1028 -40.45 9.35 2.73
CA MET A 1028 -41.79 9.81 2.38
C MET A 1028 -42.22 11.06 3.17
N TRP A 1029 -41.87 11.14 4.46
CA TRP A 1029 -42.13 12.32 5.31
C TRP A 1029 -41.41 13.57 4.78
N ARG A 1030 -40.11 13.45 4.47
CA ARG A 1030 -39.31 14.57 3.92
C ARG A 1030 -39.79 15.02 2.53
N ALA A 1031 -40.34 14.12 1.71
CA ALA A 1031 -40.96 14.47 0.43
C ALA A 1031 -42.25 15.29 0.63
N THR A 1032 -43.07 14.92 1.61
CA THR A 1032 -44.34 15.61 1.93
C THR A 1032 -44.09 17.04 2.41
N GLN A 1033 -43.09 17.23 3.30
CA GLN A 1033 -42.66 18.54 3.80
C GLN A 1033 -42.29 19.53 2.68
N ARG A 1034 -41.58 19.08 1.63
CA ARG A 1034 -41.16 19.97 0.53
C ARG A 1034 -42.29 20.36 -0.41
N SER A 1035 -43.21 19.44 -0.70
CA SER A 1035 -44.39 19.69 -1.55
C SER A 1035 -45.29 20.83 -1.04
N LEU A 1036 -45.22 21.12 0.27
CA LEU A 1036 -45.96 22.22 0.92
C LEU A 1036 -45.28 23.59 0.79
N TYR A 1037 -43.99 23.65 0.45
CA TYR A 1037 -43.21 24.91 0.31
C TYR A 1037 -43.04 25.40 -1.13
N GLU A 1038 -43.42 24.59 -2.14
CA GLU A 1038 -43.32 24.95 -3.58
C GLU A 1038 -44.67 25.36 -4.20
N ASN A 1039 -45.73 25.53 -3.39
CA ASN A 1039 -46.98 26.20 -3.77
C ASN A 1039 -46.99 27.69 -3.37
N SER A 1040 -45.81 28.28 -3.17
CA SER A 1040 -45.56 29.65 -2.71
C SER A 1040 -44.24 30.18 -3.28
#